data_AF-A0AAQ3WML1-F1
#
_entry.id   AF-A0AAQ3WML1-F1
#
_cell.length_a   1.000
_cell.length_b   1.000
_cell.length_c   1.000
_cell.angle_alpha   90.00
_cell.angle_beta   90.00
_cell.angle_gamma   90.00
#
_symmetry.space_group_name_H-M   'P 1'
#
loop_
_entity.id
_entity.type
_entity.pdbx_description
1 polymer ?
#
loop_
_entity_poly.entity_id
_entity_poly.type
_entity_poly.pdbx_seq_one_letter_code
_entity_poly.pdbx_strand_id
1 'polypeptide(L)'
;GWSSIVMAASSSSLSVVMVLLLCLAALASAQLSPTFYSTSCPKALATIKAAVTAAVAQEPRMGASLLRLHFHDCFGCDASVLLNDTATFTGEQTASPNAGSIRGFAVVDNIKAQVEAVCPKTVSCADILAVAARDSVVALGGPSWQVLLGRRDSTTASLSQANSDLPAPSLNLTGISGLVGAFANKSLCQTDLVALSGAHTIGQSQCKNFRAHIYNDTNINSGFATQRRANCPAAAGNGDSTLAPLDTQTPTAFDNAYYRNLMSQSGLLHSDQQLFNGGATDSLVRTYASNPSRFNRDFAAAMIKMGNISPLTGSQGEIRVACSKLSSTFYDTSCPNALSTIKSGVTAAVNKENRMGASLLRLHFHDCFVQASTLSYISHMHSSIVAVLLMQQATTLICDKSSLMMNGCDASVLLNDTATFTGEQTAFPNAGSIRGFGVIDSIKAQVEAICPQTVSCADILAVIARDSVVALGGPSWTVPLGRRDSTTANLSLANSDLPAPFFNLSQLVTAFSNKGFSATEMVTLSGAHTVGEAQCKNFRDHIYNDTDINAAFATSLKANCPRPTGSGDTNLAPLDTTTSYTFDNAYYNNLLNQKGLLHSDQELFNGGSTDNTVRNFASNSASFGSAFAAAMVKMGNLSPLTGSQGQIRLTCSKLASPGIMASASCCGLIIIGLLVALASSSATTQLSSTFYATSCPNATSTIQSAVNAAVAQEARMGASLLRLHFHDCFGCDASVLLNDTSGEQSSPPNAGSLRGFSVIDGIKAQVEAICPQTVSCADILAVAARDSVVALGGPSWTVLLGRRDSAASFPNETTDLPAPTSNLSSLITAFSNKQLNTTDLVALSGAHTIGQARCVSFAGHIYNDTNINATFAASLQANCPAAGNNNLAPLDTQTPTSFDTAYYSNLMAQKGLLHSDQELFNGGTTDSTVTSFASSSSAFTTAFTAAMRAMASCLIALLVAAALSSAATAQLSSTFYDTSCPNALSTIKSGVDAAVAQEARMGASLLRLHFHDCFVQASAPSYPITHA
;
A
#
# COMPACT_ATOMS: atom_id res chain seq x y z
N GLY A 1 40.52 41.48 -45.98
CA GLY A 1 41.30 40.23 -45.99
C GLY A 1 41.33 39.70 -44.60
N TRP A 2 40.98 38.42 -44.43
CA TRP A 2 40.78 37.75 -43.16
C TRP A 2 42.08 37.67 -42.35
N SER A 3 41.97 37.78 -41.02
CA SER A 3 42.69 36.98 -40.03
C SER A 3 42.66 37.68 -38.67
N SER A 4 41.88 37.15 -37.72
CA SER A 4 42.13 37.20 -36.26
C SER A 4 41.00 36.50 -35.49
N ILE A 5 40.90 35.16 -35.50
CA ILE A 5 40.22 34.41 -34.41
C ILE A 5 40.85 33.01 -34.28
N VAL A 6 41.84 32.87 -33.39
CA VAL A 6 42.10 31.64 -32.62
C VAL A 6 42.65 32.07 -31.26
N MET A 7 41.85 31.91 -30.21
CA MET A 7 42.21 31.55 -28.82
C MET A 7 41.07 31.93 -27.87
N ALA A 8 40.22 30.95 -27.49
CA ALA A 8 39.51 30.87 -26.21
C ALA A 8 38.59 29.62 -26.20
N ALA A 9 39.11 28.47 -25.76
CA ALA A 9 38.30 27.29 -25.45
C ALA A 9 38.96 26.52 -24.30
N SER A 10 38.63 26.84 -23.04
CA SER A 10 39.07 26.01 -21.89
C SER A 10 38.27 26.14 -20.58
N SER A 11 37.14 26.86 -20.53
CA SER A 11 36.33 26.96 -19.29
C SER A 11 34.92 26.35 -19.40
N SER A 12 34.34 26.31 -20.59
CA SER A 12 32.95 25.86 -20.81
C SER A 12 32.77 24.34 -20.82
N SER A 13 33.82 23.59 -21.15
CA SER A 13 33.75 22.13 -21.34
C SER A 13 33.68 21.35 -20.01
N LEU A 14 34.27 21.88 -18.93
CA LEU A 14 34.20 21.26 -17.60
C LEU A 14 32.80 21.39 -16.97
N SER A 15 32.14 22.53 -17.16
CA SER A 15 30.82 22.80 -16.59
C SER A 15 29.72 21.94 -17.21
N VAL A 16 29.81 21.65 -18.52
CA VAL A 16 28.84 20.80 -19.23
C VAL A 16 28.96 19.33 -18.79
N VAL A 17 30.19 18.83 -18.57
CA VAL A 17 30.42 17.47 -18.09
C VAL A 17 29.92 17.30 -16.64
N MET A 18 30.10 18.31 -15.79
CA MET A 18 29.65 18.29 -14.39
C MET A 18 28.12 18.33 -14.27
N VAL A 19 27.44 19.08 -15.14
CA VAL A 19 25.96 19.10 -15.24
C VAL A 19 25.42 17.78 -15.78
N LEU A 20 26.08 17.16 -16.77
CA LEU A 20 25.71 15.83 -17.27
C LEU A 20 25.82 14.74 -16.19
N LEU A 21 26.89 14.78 -15.39
CA LEU A 21 27.12 13.86 -14.26
C LEU A 21 26.09 14.06 -13.14
N LEU A 22 25.67 15.30 -12.87
CA LEU A 22 24.62 15.63 -11.88
C LEU A 22 23.22 15.21 -12.35
N CYS A 23 22.92 15.31 -13.65
CA CYS A 23 21.65 14.86 -14.21
C CYS A 23 21.52 13.33 -14.28
N LEU A 24 22.61 12.60 -14.52
CA LEU A 24 22.63 11.13 -14.49
C LEU A 24 22.41 10.55 -13.07
N ALA A 25 22.78 11.29 -12.02
CA ALA A 25 22.55 10.87 -10.63
C ALA A 25 21.08 11.01 -10.17
N ALA A 26 20.27 11.82 -10.85
CA ALA A 26 18.89 12.15 -10.44
C ALA A 26 17.80 11.23 -11.03
N LEU A 27 18.12 10.37 -12.01
CA LEU A 27 17.17 9.45 -12.65
C LEU A 27 17.08 8.06 -11.98
N ALA A 28 17.84 7.82 -10.92
CA ALA A 28 17.76 6.59 -10.13
C ALA A 28 16.62 6.68 -9.10
N SER A 29 15.38 6.39 -9.50
CA SER A 29 14.35 6.01 -8.53
C SER A 29 14.73 4.68 -7.89
N ALA A 30 14.82 4.67 -6.56
CA ALA A 30 15.56 3.72 -5.75
C ALA A 30 14.87 2.35 -5.60
N GLN A 31 15.07 1.45 -6.57
CA GLN A 31 14.86 0.03 -6.31
C GLN A 31 15.99 -0.49 -5.42
N LEU A 32 15.65 -1.31 -4.39
CA LEU A 32 16.67 -1.93 -3.57
C LEU A 32 17.59 -2.77 -4.45
N SER A 33 18.90 -2.61 -4.29
CA SER A 33 19.89 -3.24 -5.15
C SER A 33 21.09 -3.73 -4.34
N PRO A 34 21.65 -4.92 -4.64
CA PRO A 34 22.90 -5.36 -4.01
C PRO A 34 24.09 -4.42 -4.26
N THR A 35 23.99 -3.58 -5.29
CA THR A 35 25.05 -2.65 -5.72
C THR A 35 24.75 -1.19 -5.38
N PHE A 36 23.73 -0.91 -4.56
CA PHE A 36 23.24 0.45 -4.26
C PHE A 36 24.36 1.42 -3.82
N TYR A 37 25.27 0.97 -2.95
CA TYR A 37 26.39 1.79 -2.46
C TYR A 37 27.69 1.68 -3.28
N SER A 38 27.69 0.91 -4.38
CA SER A 38 28.93 0.64 -5.15
C SER A 38 29.62 1.90 -5.66
N THR A 39 28.85 2.95 -5.98
CA THR A 39 29.37 4.24 -6.43
C THR A 39 29.40 5.28 -5.29
N SER A 40 28.34 5.39 -4.50
CA SER A 40 28.18 6.45 -3.48
C SER A 40 28.99 6.19 -2.22
N CYS A 41 29.24 4.93 -1.86
CA CYS A 41 30.08 4.53 -0.74
C CYS A 41 30.73 3.16 -1.01
N PRO A 42 31.74 3.08 -1.90
CA PRO A 42 32.29 1.79 -2.37
C PRO A 42 32.89 0.93 -1.24
N LYS A 43 33.26 1.55 -0.11
CA LYS A 43 33.83 0.88 1.06
C LYS A 43 32.78 0.43 2.09
N ALA A 44 31.49 0.78 1.95
CA ALA A 44 30.43 0.48 2.93
C ALA A 44 30.45 -0.98 3.39
N LEU A 45 30.24 -1.92 2.45
CA LEU A 45 30.08 -3.34 2.77
C LEU A 45 31.36 -3.94 3.34
N ALA A 46 32.53 -3.50 2.88
CA ALA A 46 33.82 -3.95 3.40
C ALA A 46 34.04 -3.47 4.84
N THR A 47 33.70 -2.21 5.14
CA THR A 47 33.76 -1.64 6.50
C THR A 47 32.81 -2.36 7.45
N ILE A 48 31.55 -2.56 7.05
CA ILE A 48 30.56 -3.30 7.86
C ILE A 48 31.05 -4.71 8.15
N LYS A 49 31.49 -5.44 7.10
CA LYS A 49 31.99 -6.82 7.24
C LYS A 49 33.19 -6.91 8.19
N ALA A 50 34.15 -5.99 8.10
CA ALA A 50 35.33 -5.99 8.97
C ALA A 50 34.95 -5.80 10.44
N ALA A 51 34.07 -4.84 10.72
CA ALA A 51 33.60 -4.56 12.08
C ALA A 51 32.77 -5.71 12.66
N VAL A 52 31.88 -6.32 11.87
CA VAL A 52 31.11 -7.52 12.28
C VAL A 52 32.04 -8.70 12.56
N THR A 53 33.01 -8.95 11.67
CA THR A 53 33.98 -10.05 11.86
C THR A 53 34.79 -9.85 13.14
N ALA A 54 35.23 -8.63 13.43
CA ALA A 54 35.94 -8.31 14.68
C ALA A 54 35.05 -8.54 15.91
N ALA A 55 33.79 -8.10 15.87
CA ALA A 55 32.85 -8.30 16.97
C ALA A 55 32.55 -9.79 17.23
N VAL A 56 32.36 -10.58 16.16
CA VAL A 56 32.14 -12.04 16.26
C VAL A 56 33.40 -12.77 16.72
N ALA A 57 34.59 -12.35 16.28
CA ALA A 57 35.85 -12.93 16.75
C ALA A 57 36.09 -12.66 18.24
N GLN A 58 35.69 -11.48 18.73
CA GLN A 58 35.76 -11.15 20.15
C GLN A 58 34.74 -11.93 20.98
N GLU A 59 33.52 -12.09 20.48
CA GLU A 59 32.46 -12.85 21.12
C GLU A 59 31.58 -13.55 20.07
N PRO A 60 31.73 -14.87 19.85
CA PRO A 60 30.99 -15.58 18.79
C PRO A 60 29.47 -15.45 18.88
N ARG A 61 28.92 -15.39 20.10
CA ARG A 61 27.48 -15.16 20.35
C ARG A 61 26.97 -13.81 19.82
N MET A 62 27.86 -12.84 19.59
CA MET A 62 27.48 -11.57 18.98
C MET A 62 26.88 -11.76 17.58
N GLY A 63 27.33 -12.76 16.82
CA GLY A 63 26.75 -13.04 15.51
C GLY A 63 25.28 -13.44 15.58
N ALA A 64 24.91 -14.29 16.55
CA ALA A 64 23.51 -14.61 16.83
C ALA A 64 22.72 -13.38 17.31
N SER A 65 23.38 -12.48 18.06
CA SER A 65 22.75 -11.26 18.58
C SER A 65 22.43 -10.26 17.46
N LEU A 66 23.34 -10.07 16.50
CA LEU A 66 23.13 -9.19 15.34
C LEU A 66 22.11 -9.76 14.34
N LEU A 67 22.13 -11.09 14.13
CA LEU A 67 21.09 -11.78 13.34
C LEU A 67 19.70 -11.57 13.96
N ARG A 68 19.59 -11.79 15.28
CA ARG A 68 18.35 -11.55 16.03
C ARG A 68 17.94 -10.08 15.99
N LEU A 69 18.88 -9.15 16.07
CA LEU A 69 18.58 -7.72 16.01
C LEU A 69 17.93 -7.33 14.67
N HIS A 70 18.40 -7.87 13.54
CA HIS A 70 17.77 -7.66 12.24
C HIS A 70 16.39 -8.36 12.13
N PHE A 71 16.24 -9.58 12.63
CA PHE A 71 14.92 -10.24 12.67
C PHE A 71 13.90 -9.39 13.43
N HIS A 72 14.30 -8.88 14.59
CA HIS A 72 13.43 -8.05 15.43
C HIS A 72 13.09 -6.69 14.82
N ASP A 73 13.98 -6.14 13.98
CA ASP A 73 13.71 -4.95 13.16
C ASP A 73 12.76 -5.24 12.00
N CYS A 74 12.82 -6.44 11.42
CA CYS A 74 12.16 -6.79 10.16
C CYS A 74 10.66 -7.08 10.23
N PHE A 75 10.02 -6.51 11.26
CA PHE A 75 8.58 -6.31 11.31
C PHE A 75 8.19 -4.93 10.71
N GLY A 76 9.20 -4.12 10.34
CA GLY A 76 9.20 -3.00 9.40
C GLY A 76 10.50 -2.81 8.58
N CYS A 77 11.59 -3.52 8.94
CA CYS A 77 12.92 -3.51 8.30
C CYS A 77 13.52 -2.11 8.08
N ASP A 78 13.27 -1.18 9.00
CA ASP A 78 13.55 0.24 8.85
C ASP A 78 14.45 0.80 9.97
N ALA A 79 15.09 -0.07 10.76
CA ALA A 79 15.93 0.28 11.90
C ALA A 79 15.21 1.08 13.01
N SER A 80 13.88 0.99 13.10
CA SER A 80 13.09 1.54 14.20
C SER A 80 13.49 0.92 15.54
N VAL A 81 13.90 -0.37 15.55
CA VAL A 81 14.32 -1.09 16.76
C VAL A 81 15.51 -0.44 17.47
N LEU A 82 16.31 0.34 16.73
CA LEU A 82 17.50 1.02 17.26
C LEU A 82 17.16 2.33 17.96
N LEU A 83 15.98 2.92 17.73
CA LEU A 83 15.61 4.20 18.33
C LEU A 83 15.47 4.07 19.86
N ASN A 84 16.09 5.01 20.56
CA ASN A 84 15.85 5.18 21.99
C ASN A 84 14.46 5.79 22.22
N ASP A 85 13.93 5.56 23.41
CA ASP A 85 12.76 6.29 23.90
C ASP A 85 12.98 7.80 23.73
N THR A 86 11.96 8.46 23.22
CA THR A 86 11.90 9.91 23.15
C THR A 86 10.72 10.40 23.99
N ALA A 87 10.58 11.71 24.15
CA ALA A 87 9.36 12.28 24.72
C ALA A 87 8.10 11.96 23.89
N THR A 88 8.27 11.47 22.65
CA THR A 88 7.22 11.43 21.63
C THR A 88 6.85 10.02 21.17
N PHE A 89 7.67 9.02 21.49
CA PHE A 89 7.37 7.60 21.31
C PHE A 89 8.25 6.78 22.26
N THR A 90 7.75 5.62 22.68
CA THR A 90 8.56 4.61 23.36
C THR A 90 9.20 3.72 22.30
N GLY A 91 10.53 3.63 22.34
CA GLY A 91 11.30 2.77 21.47
C GLY A 91 10.97 1.30 21.68
N GLU A 92 11.36 0.46 20.73
CA GLU A 92 11.04 -0.97 20.77
C GLU A 92 11.94 -1.75 21.74
N GLN A 93 13.04 -1.14 22.21
CA GLN A 93 14.03 -1.79 23.06
C GLN A 93 13.44 -2.30 24.39
N THR A 94 12.38 -1.65 24.88
CA THR A 94 11.69 -1.99 26.13
C THR A 94 10.43 -2.83 25.91
N ALA A 95 10.09 -3.20 24.68
CA ALA A 95 9.03 -4.16 24.40
C ALA A 95 9.35 -5.51 25.07
N SER A 96 8.33 -6.26 25.51
CA SER A 96 8.46 -7.56 26.17
C SER A 96 9.44 -8.53 25.49
N PRO A 97 9.40 -8.77 24.17
CA PRO A 97 10.35 -9.64 23.49
C PRO A 97 11.80 -9.09 23.44
N ASN A 98 12.00 -7.79 23.67
CA ASN A 98 13.29 -7.09 23.56
C ASN A 98 13.92 -6.77 24.92
N ALA A 99 13.10 -6.49 25.93
CA ALA A 99 13.52 -5.97 27.22
C ALA A 99 14.54 -6.90 27.92
N GLY A 100 15.76 -6.39 28.07
CA GLY A 100 16.87 -7.10 28.71
C GLY A 100 17.32 -8.37 27.96
N SER A 101 16.99 -8.52 26.67
CA SER A 101 17.32 -9.69 25.86
C SER A 101 18.00 -9.33 24.54
N ILE A 102 17.54 -8.29 23.84
CA ILE A 102 18.14 -7.83 22.58
C ILE A 102 19.43 -7.05 22.86
N ARG A 103 20.45 -7.28 22.05
CA ARG A 103 21.78 -6.68 22.23
C ARG A 103 22.46 -6.51 20.87
N GLY A 104 23.60 -5.83 20.87
CA GLY A 104 24.35 -5.51 19.65
C GLY A 104 24.28 -4.04 19.25
N PHE A 105 23.50 -3.21 19.97
CA PHE A 105 23.39 -1.76 19.72
C PHE A 105 24.76 -1.07 19.65
N ALA A 106 25.64 -1.31 20.62
CA ALA A 106 26.99 -0.72 20.62
C ALA A 106 27.85 -1.16 19.43
N VAL A 107 27.65 -2.39 18.92
CA VAL A 107 28.34 -2.88 17.73
C VAL A 107 27.80 -2.17 16.48
N VAL A 108 26.48 -2.00 16.38
CA VAL A 108 25.84 -1.26 15.28
C VAL A 108 26.23 0.21 15.30
N ASP A 109 26.28 0.85 16.46
CA ASP A 109 26.74 2.23 16.61
C ASP A 109 28.23 2.37 16.23
N ASN A 110 29.06 1.39 16.59
CA ASN A 110 30.46 1.37 16.17
C ASN A 110 30.60 1.20 14.65
N ILE A 111 29.85 0.28 14.04
CA ILE A 111 29.78 0.11 12.58
C ILE A 111 29.35 1.42 11.94
N LYS A 112 28.29 2.05 12.46
CA LYS A 112 27.77 3.32 11.95
C LYS A 112 28.83 4.42 12.03
N ALA A 113 29.52 4.57 13.15
CA ALA A 113 30.59 5.54 13.29
C ALA A 113 31.73 5.31 12.28
N GLN A 114 32.13 4.06 12.05
CA GLN A 114 33.15 3.73 11.04
C GLN A 114 32.66 4.02 9.62
N VAL A 115 31.39 3.70 9.30
CA VAL A 115 30.80 3.97 7.99
C VAL A 115 30.67 5.48 7.75
N GLU A 116 30.22 6.25 8.74
CA GLU A 116 30.13 7.71 8.66
C GLU A 116 31.50 8.37 8.49
N ALA A 117 32.57 7.81 9.06
CA ALA A 117 33.93 8.30 8.86
C ALA A 117 34.44 8.13 7.42
N VAL A 118 33.89 7.17 6.67
CA VAL A 118 34.29 6.89 5.28
C VAL A 118 33.30 7.49 4.28
N CYS A 119 32.01 7.55 4.64
CA CYS A 119 30.89 7.95 3.78
C CYS A 119 29.81 8.68 4.59
N PRO A 120 30.02 9.97 4.93
CA PRO A 120 29.07 10.72 5.74
C PRO A 120 27.65 10.72 5.16
N LYS A 121 26.65 10.51 6.01
CA LYS A 121 25.21 10.62 5.71
C LYS A 121 24.75 9.80 4.49
N THR A 122 25.43 8.70 4.17
CA THR A 122 25.17 7.95 2.93
C THR A 122 24.46 6.62 3.19
N VAL A 123 24.86 5.86 4.20
CA VAL A 123 24.38 4.50 4.45
C VAL A 123 23.40 4.50 5.63
N SER A 124 22.20 3.93 5.45
CA SER A 124 21.20 3.84 6.52
C SER A 124 21.59 2.83 7.60
N CYS A 125 21.04 3.00 8.80
CA CYS A 125 21.14 2.00 9.86
C CYS A 125 20.36 0.72 9.50
N ALA A 126 19.25 0.84 8.76
CA ALA A 126 18.49 -0.30 8.25
C ALA A 126 19.34 -1.22 7.35
N ASP A 127 20.11 -0.64 6.42
CA ASP A 127 21.04 -1.43 5.59
C ASP A 127 22.21 -1.99 6.41
N ILE A 128 22.69 -1.27 7.43
CA ILE A 128 23.72 -1.80 8.35
C ILE A 128 23.20 -3.06 9.07
N LEU A 129 21.96 -3.06 9.58
CA LEU A 129 21.38 -4.24 10.22
C LEU A 129 21.29 -5.45 9.27
N ALA A 130 20.79 -5.23 8.06
CA ALA A 130 20.63 -6.30 7.07
C ALA A 130 21.98 -6.91 6.66
N VAL A 131 23.00 -6.06 6.42
CA VAL A 131 24.35 -6.52 6.08
C VAL A 131 25.02 -7.19 7.28
N ALA A 132 24.86 -6.64 8.49
CA ALA A 132 25.45 -7.19 9.70
C ALA A 132 24.89 -8.57 10.04
N ALA A 133 23.59 -8.81 9.83
CA ALA A 133 22.99 -10.14 9.99
C ALA A 133 23.61 -11.16 9.01
N ARG A 134 23.76 -10.79 7.73
CA ARG A 134 24.41 -11.64 6.72
C ARG A 134 25.85 -11.96 7.09
N ASP A 135 26.64 -10.94 7.40
CA ASP A 135 28.05 -11.14 7.72
C ASP A 135 28.26 -11.90 9.04
N SER A 136 27.31 -11.80 9.97
CA SER A 136 27.30 -12.61 11.20
C SER A 136 27.10 -14.10 10.94
N VAL A 137 26.15 -14.45 10.07
CA VAL A 137 25.92 -15.86 9.68
C VAL A 137 27.14 -16.42 8.95
N VAL A 138 27.72 -15.66 8.02
CA VAL A 138 28.92 -16.07 7.30
C VAL A 138 30.12 -16.25 8.23
N ALA A 139 30.33 -15.33 9.19
CA ALA A 139 31.42 -15.41 10.16
C ALA A 139 31.32 -16.64 11.08
N LEU A 140 30.11 -17.18 11.28
CA LEU A 140 29.84 -18.39 12.05
C LEU A 140 29.74 -19.66 11.18
N GLY A 141 30.11 -19.59 9.90
CA GLY A 141 30.19 -20.74 8.99
C GLY A 141 28.92 -21.04 8.17
N GLY A 142 27.91 -20.17 8.24
CA GLY A 142 26.64 -20.33 7.52
C GLY A 142 26.65 -19.79 6.08
N PRO A 143 25.49 -19.81 5.39
CA PRO A 143 25.38 -19.32 4.02
C PRO A 143 25.52 -17.81 3.92
N SER A 144 25.93 -17.33 2.74
CA SER A 144 25.80 -15.93 2.34
C SER A 144 24.60 -15.76 1.42
N TRP A 145 24.07 -14.54 1.35
CA TRP A 145 23.05 -14.13 0.39
C TRP A 145 23.29 -12.72 -0.12
N GLN A 146 22.59 -12.33 -1.18
CA GLN A 146 22.62 -10.96 -1.69
C GLN A 146 21.64 -10.10 -0.90
N VAL A 147 22.17 -9.23 -0.04
CA VAL A 147 21.38 -8.22 0.65
C VAL A 147 20.98 -7.16 -0.36
N LEU A 148 19.68 -6.93 -0.57
CA LEU A 148 19.21 -5.77 -1.33
C LEU A 148 19.37 -4.52 -0.47
N LEU A 149 20.03 -3.47 -0.98
CA LEU A 149 20.40 -2.26 -0.23
C LEU A 149 19.70 -1.03 -0.78
N GLY A 150 19.62 0.04 0.02
CA GLY A 150 18.92 1.28 -0.31
C GLY A 150 17.77 1.61 0.63
N ARG A 151 17.69 0.92 1.78
CA ARG A 151 16.67 1.19 2.81
C ARG A 151 16.90 2.57 3.43
N ARG A 152 15.83 3.17 3.93
CA ARG A 152 15.83 4.38 4.76
C ARG A 152 15.48 4.04 6.19
N ASP A 153 15.99 4.86 7.10
CA ASP A 153 15.73 4.72 8.53
C ASP A 153 14.36 5.28 8.88
N SER A 154 13.64 4.58 9.75
CA SER A 154 12.37 5.02 10.32
C SER A 154 12.54 6.28 11.15
N THR A 155 11.50 7.12 11.11
CA THR A 155 11.42 8.33 11.93
C THR A 155 10.59 8.13 13.21
N THR A 156 10.17 6.89 13.48
CA THR A 156 9.39 6.51 14.66
C THR A 156 9.71 5.07 15.07
N ALA A 157 9.25 4.66 16.25
CA ALA A 157 9.30 3.30 16.73
C ALA A 157 8.00 2.96 17.47
N SER A 158 7.66 1.67 17.57
CA SER A 158 6.39 1.24 18.15
C SER A 158 6.54 0.08 19.13
N LEU A 159 6.59 0.39 20.43
CA LEU A 159 6.60 -0.62 21.50
C LEU A 159 5.40 -1.58 21.42
N SER A 160 4.20 -1.08 21.13
CA SER A 160 3.00 -1.91 21.03
C SER A 160 3.07 -2.87 19.85
N GLN A 161 3.58 -2.40 18.71
CA GLN A 161 3.72 -3.24 17.51
C GLN A 161 4.81 -4.29 17.70
N ALA A 162 5.94 -3.94 18.34
CA ALA A 162 6.94 -4.92 18.74
C ALA A 162 6.37 -5.99 19.69
N ASN A 163 5.46 -5.61 20.61
CA ASN A 163 4.79 -6.58 21.48
C ASN A 163 3.79 -7.48 20.76
N SER A 164 3.11 -6.99 19.73
CA SER A 164 2.09 -7.75 19.00
C SER A 164 2.67 -8.63 17.89
N ASP A 165 3.68 -8.14 17.19
CA ASP A 165 4.11 -8.72 15.92
C ASP A 165 5.24 -9.76 16.11
N LEU A 166 6.04 -9.64 17.17
CA LEU A 166 7.15 -10.56 17.43
C LEU A 166 6.65 -11.90 18.01
N PRO A 167 6.97 -13.05 17.37
CA PRO A 167 6.55 -14.36 17.84
C PRO A 167 7.12 -14.68 19.24
N ALA A 168 6.25 -15.09 20.16
CA ALA A 168 6.67 -15.48 21.51
C ALA A 168 7.28 -16.90 21.54
N PRO A 169 8.23 -17.18 22.46
CA PRO A 169 8.88 -18.50 22.55
C PRO A 169 7.91 -19.61 22.99
N SER A 170 6.72 -19.26 23.48
CA SER A 170 5.67 -20.16 23.97
C SER A 170 4.55 -20.40 22.95
N LEU A 171 4.68 -19.93 21.70
CA LEU A 171 3.63 -20.13 20.70
C LEU A 171 3.55 -21.58 20.22
N ASN A 172 2.31 -22.06 20.03
CA ASN A 172 2.01 -23.33 19.36
C ASN A 172 2.22 -23.22 17.84
N LEU A 173 2.27 -24.35 17.13
CA LEU A 173 2.42 -24.36 15.67
C LEU A 173 1.22 -23.76 14.93
N THR A 174 0.01 -24.21 15.27
CA THR A 174 -1.22 -23.95 14.50
C THR A 174 -2.05 -22.78 15.05
N GLY A 175 -2.92 -22.22 14.20
CA GLY A 175 -3.84 -21.13 14.52
C GLY A 175 -3.33 -19.74 14.14
N ILE A 176 -4.23 -18.75 14.08
CA ILE A 176 -3.90 -17.35 13.74
C ILE A 176 -3.00 -16.68 14.79
N SER A 177 -3.06 -17.16 16.05
CA SER A 177 -2.17 -16.76 17.14
C SER A 177 -0.96 -17.68 17.33
N GLY A 178 -0.81 -18.72 16.49
CA GLY A 178 0.33 -19.63 16.48
C GLY A 178 1.45 -19.18 15.54
N LEU A 179 2.53 -19.96 15.47
CA LEU A 179 3.71 -19.65 14.64
C LEU A 179 3.38 -19.47 13.16
N VAL A 180 2.53 -20.33 12.59
CA VAL A 180 2.12 -20.23 11.18
C VAL A 180 1.37 -18.92 10.93
N GLY A 181 0.46 -18.53 11.83
CA GLY A 181 -0.26 -17.26 11.72
C GLY A 181 0.66 -16.04 11.85
N ALA A 182 1.56 -16.04 12.84
CA ALA A 182 2.49 -14.94 13.07
C ALA A 182 3.42 -14.66 11.87
N PHE A 183 3.91 -15.71 11.21
CA PHE A 183 4.73 -15.57 9.99
C PHE A 183 3.88 -15.22 8.76
N ALA A 184 2.69 -15.82 8.61
CA ALA A 184 1.78 -15.51 7.51
C ALA A 184 1.34 -14.03 7.52
N ASN A 185 1.13 -13.44 8.70
CA ASN A 185 0.85 -12.01 8.87
C ASN A 185 1.96 -11.09 8.35
N LYS A 186 3.15 -11.64 8.09
CA LYS A 186 4.31 -10.96 7.52
C LYS A 186 4.65 -11.48 6.12
N SER A 187 3.68 -12.12 5.46
CA SER A 187 3.81 -12.71 4.13
C SER A 187 4.88 -13.82 4.03
N LEU A 188 5.27 -14.42 5.15
CA LEU A 188 6.21 -15.54 5.22
C LEU A 188 5.44 -16.86 5.29
N CYS A 189 5.77 -17.80 4.41
CA CYS A 189 5.08 -19.09 4.34
C CYS A 189 5.64 -20.10 5.36
N GLN A 190 5.03 -21.29 5.43
CA GLN A 190 5.47 -22.34 6.36
C GLN A 190 6.93 -22.78 6.12
N THR A 191 7.41 -22.77 4.87
CA THR A 191 8.83 -23.03 4.56
C THR A 191 9.73 -21.94 5.13
N ASP A 192 9.34 -20.67 4.97
CA ASP A 192 10.09 -19.53 5.52
C ASP A 192 10.16 -19.59 7.05
N LEU A 193 9.04 -19.94 7.72
CA LEU A 193 8.98 -20.16 9.17
C LEU A 193 10.01 -21.21 9.62
N VAL A 194 9.99 -22.40 9.02
CA VAL A 194 10.87 -23.50 9.44
C VAL A 194 12.34 -23.16 9.13
N ALA A 195 12.61 -22.52 7.98
CA ALA A 195 13.95 -22.09 7.60
C ALA A 195 14.48 -21.02 8.56
N LEU A 196 13.75 -19.91 8.78
CA LEU A 196 14.17 -18.82 9.66
C LEU A 196 14.34 -19.27 11.12
N SER A 197 13.49 -20.19 11.59
CA SER A 197 13.66 -20.82 12.92
C SER A 197 14.99 -21.57 13.05
N GLY A 198 15.58 -22.02 11.94
CA GLY A 198 16.91 -22.61 11.91
C GLY A 198 18.04 -21.67 12.37
N ALA A 199 17.80 -20.35 12.43
CA ALA A 199 18.72 -19.41 13.05
C ALA A 199 19.04 -19.75 14.51
N HIS A 200 18.17 -20.48 15.20
CA HIS A 200 18.38 -20.99 16.55
C HIS A 200 19.48 -22.06 16.66
N THR A 201 20.12 -22.45 15.55
CA THR A 201 21.39 -23.21 15.58
C THR A 201 22.54 -22.43 16.25
N ILE A 202 22.44 -21.10 16.32
CA ILE A 202 23.39 -20.25 17.05
C ILE A 202 22.71 -19.46 18.17
N GLY A 203 23.46 -19.18 19.24
CA GLY A 203 23.01 -18.31 20.33
C GLY A 203 22.40 -19.06 21.52
N GLN A 204 21.74 -18.28 22.39
CA GLN A 204 21.29 -18.72 23.72
C GLN A 204 20.02 -17.99 24.13
N SER A 205 19.16 -18.66 24.90
CA SER A 205 17.95 -18.08 25.47
C SER A 205 18.00 -18.03 27.00
N GLN A 206 17.25 -17.11 27.58
CA GLN A 206 17.10 -16.95 29.03
C GLN A 206 16.10 -17.96 29.59
N CYS A 207 16.33 -18.46 30.80
CA CYS A 207 15.49 -19.43 31.52
C CYS A 207 14.01 -19.05 31.53
N LYS A 208 13.68 -17.76 31.68
CA LYS A 208 12.29 -17.28 31.63
C LYS A 208 11.53 -17.67 30.36
N ASN A 209 12.23 -17.85 29.23
CA ASN A 209 11.62 -18.15 27.93
C ASN A 209 11.35 -19.65 27.71
N PHE A 210 12.04 -20.53 28.43
CA PHE A 210 11.90 -21.99 28.26
C PHE A 210 11.46 -22.72 29.52
N ARG A 211 11.34 -22.03 30.66
CA ARG A 211 10.93 -22.63 31.94
C ARG A 211 9.65 -23.44 31.81
N ALA A 212 8.60 -22.85 31.23
CA ALA A 212 7.33 -23.54 31.09
C ALA A 212 7.50 -24.86 30.29
N HIS A 213 8.24 -24.82 29.18
CA HIS A 213 8.52 -25.99 28.36
C HIS A 213 9.19 -27.11 29.15
N ILE A 214 10.29 -26.81 29.84
CA ILE A 214 11.07 -27.84 30.54
C ILE A 214 10.37 -28.41 31.77
N TYR A 215 9.34 -27.75 32.35
CA TYR A 215 8.61 -28.24 33.52
C TYR A 215 7.25 -28.85 33.19
N ASN A 216 6.55 -28.33 32.18
CA ASN A 216 5.13 -28.63 31.96
C ASN A 216 4.84 -29.44 30.69
N ASP A 217 5.71 -29.36 29.68
CA ASP A 217 5.42 -29.99 28.39
C ASP A 217 5.80 -31.46 28.38
N THR A 218 5.09 -32.23 27.57
CA THR A 218 5.26 -33.69 27.43
C THR A 218 6.05 -34.08 26.18
N ASN A 219 6.30 -33.14 25.27
CA ASN A 219 7.03 -33.36 24.01
C ASN A 219 8.53 -33.02 24.10
N ILE A 220 9.10 -33.12 25.30
CA ILE A 220 10.51 -32.87 25.60
C ILE A 220 11.19 -34.13 26.15
N ASN A 221 12.43 -34.37 25.75
CA ASN A 221 13.25 -35.45 26.29
C ASN A 221 13.46 -35.24 27.80
N SER A 222 13.11 -36.24 28.60
CA SER A 222 13.14 -36.14 30.06
C SER A 222 14.55 -35.92 30.64
N GLY A 223 15.57 -36.50 30.01
CA GLY A 223 16.98 -36.28 30.38
C GLY A 223 17.42 -34.86 30.07
N PHE A 224 17.08 -34.35 28.88
CA PHE A 224 17.35 -32.97 28.49
C PHE A 224 16.64 -31.95 29.41
N ALA A 225 15.36 -32.18 29.70
CA ALA A 225 14.59 -31.36 30.63
C ALA A 225 15.26 -31.33 32.01
N THR A 226 15.67 -32.49 32.53
CA THR A 226 16.39 -32.59 33.82
C THR A 226 17.69 -31.81 33.81
N GLN A 227 18.47 -31.90 32.73
CA GLN A 227 19.70 -31.13 32.56
C GLN A 227 19.44 -29.62 32.58
N ARG A 228 18.36 -29.14 31.94
CA ARG A 228 18.01 -27.71 31.91
C ARG A 228 17.47 -27.20 33.23
N ARG A 229 16.71 -28.02 33.97
CA ARG A 229 16.18 -27.68 35.30
C ARG A 229 17.29 -27.41 36.34
N ALA A 230 18.46 -28.05 36.19
CA ALA A 230 19.59 -27.87 37.11
C ALA A 230 20.01 -26.40 37.31
N ASN A 231 19.86 -25.56 36.28
CA ASN A 231 20.21 -24.14 36.32
C ASN A 231 19.01 -23.22 36.01
N CYS A 232 17.79 -23.77 35.96
CA CYS A 232 16.56 -23.04 35.69
C CYS A 232 15.48 -23.45 36.71
N PRO A 233 15.40 -22.75 37.86
CA PRO A 233 14.46 -23.06 38.93
C PRO A 233 12.99 -22.98 38.47
N ALA A 234 12.13 -23.83 39.07
CA ALA A 234 10.69 -23.86 38.80
C ALA A 234 9.97 -22.56 39.21
N ALA A 235 10.39 -21.93 40.30
CA ALA A 235 9.82 -20.67 40.76
C ALA A 235 10.30 -19.51 39.87
N ALA A 236 9.35 -18.77 39.28
CA ALA A 236 9.64 -17.54 38.54
C ALA A 236 10.29 -16.48 39.45
N GLY A 237 11.12 -15.59 38.88
CA GLY A 237 11.90 -14.61 39.63
C GLY A 237 13.27 -15.12 40.10
N ASN A 238 13.50 -16.43 40.12
CA ASN A 238 14.80 -17.03 40.45
C ASN A 238 15.49 -17.57 39.19
N GLY A 239 16.67 -17.03 38.89
CA GLY A 239 17.48 -17.48 37.73
C GLY A 239 16.88 -17.17 36.37
N ASP A 240 15.94 -16.20 36.26
CA ASP A 240 15.27 -15.85 35.01
C ASP A 240 16.23 -15.52 33.87
N SER A 241 17.36 -14.86 34.18
CA SER A 241 18.39 -14.45 33.23
C SER A 241 19.41 -15.55 32.90
N THR A 242 19.35 -16.73 33.55
CA THR A 242 20.28 -17.82 33.27
C THR A 242 20.17 -18.26 31.82
N LEU A 243 21.30 -18.35 31.14
CA LEU A 243 21.35 -18.66 29.72
C LEU A 243 21.52 -20.16 29.47
N ALA A 244 20.80 -20.67 28.48
CA ALA A 244 21.01 -22.00 27.91
C ALA A 244 21.15 -21.90 26.38
N PRO A 245 22.02 -22.70 25.77
CA PRO A 245 22.18 -22.71 24.32
C PRO A 245 20.95 -23.28 23.62
N LEU A 246 20.54 -22.60 22.53
CA LEU A 246 19.46 -23.06 21.66
C LEU A 246 19.87 -24.32 20.88
N ASP A 247 21.15 -24.40 20.52
CA ASP A 247 21.79 -25.60 19.99
C ASP A 247 22.70 -26.26 21.03
N THR A 248 22.38 -27.49 21.42
CA THR A 248 23.12 -28.20 22.47
C THR A 248 24.51 -28.67 22.04
N GLN A 249 24.76 -28.75 20.73
CA GLN A 249 25.98 -29.32 20.16
C GLN A 249 26.95 -28.24 19.73
N THR A 250 26.45 -27.26 18.97
CA THR A 250 27.29 -26.27 18.27
C THR A 250 26.74 -24.84 18.39
N PRO A 251 26.54 -24.29 19.61
CA PRO A 251 25.85 -23.01 19.83
C PRO A 251 26.51 -21.75 19.25
N THR A 252 27.68 -21.91 18.63
CA THR A 252 28.48 -20.85 18.01
C THR A 252 28.91 -21.20 16.58
N ALA A 253 28.32 -22.22 15.96
CA ALA A 253 28.50 -22.52 14.54
C ALA A 253 27.13 -22.56 13.87
N PHE A 254 27.00 -21.93 12.70
CA PHE A 254 25.76 -21.95 11.95
C PHE A 254 25.70 -23.23 11.13
N ASP A 255 25.01 -24.25 11.64
CA ASP A 255 24.85 -25.55 11.00
C ASP A 255 23.39 -26.06 11.09
N ASN A 256 23.16 -27.36 10.98
CA ASN A 256 21.82 -27.96 11.04
C ASN A 256 21.58 -28.86 12.28
N ALA A 257 22.42 -28.76 13.32
CA ALA A 257 22.26 -29.49 14.58
C ALA A 257 20.98 -29.10 15.31
N TYR A 258 20.50 -27.87 15.16
CA TYR A 258 19.17 -27.42 15.60
C TYR A 258 18.06 -28.42 15.22
N TYR A 259 17.96 -28.81 13.94
CA TYR A 259 16.91 -29.74 13.49
C TYR A 259 17.10 -31.16 14.03
N ARG A 260 18.35 -31.60 14.22
CA ARG A 260 18.65 -32.88 14.90
C ARG A 260 18.22 -32.85 16.37
N ASN A 261 18.40 -31.72 17.06
CA ASN A 261 17.94 -31.53 18.43
C ASN A 261 16.41 -31.65 18.50
N LEU A 262 15.65 -31.03 17.59
CA LEU A 262 14.19 -31.16 17.53
C LEU A 262 13.73 -32.62 17.36
N MET A 263 14.40 -33.37 16.48
CA MET A 263 14.12 -34.80 16.25
C MET A 263 14.37 -35.67 17.48
N SER A 264 15.28 -35.24 18.36
CA SER A 264 15.58 -35.88 19.64
C SER A 264 14.74 -35.36 20.82
N GLN A 265 13.71 -34.55 20.54
CA GLN A 265 12.90 -33.85 21.55
C GLN A 265 13.75 -32.96 22.48
N SER A 266 14.83 -32.39 21.95
CA SER A 266 15.76 -31.52 22.69
C SER A 266 15.71 -30.07 22.18
N GLY A 267 14.58 -29.64 21.62
CA GLY A 267 14.31 -28.22 21.36
C GLY A 267 14.25 -27.45 22.68
N LEU A 268 14.92 -26.30 22.77
CA LEU A 268 14.97 -25.54 24.03
C LEU A 268 13.66 -24.76 24.27
N LEU A 269 13.14 -24.09 23.24
CA LEU A 269 11.90 -23.33 23.34
C LEU A 269 10.70 -24.21 23.01
N HIS A 270 9.56 -23.93 23.62
CA HIS A 270 8.31 -24.60 23.27
C HIS A 270 8.02 -24.45 21.77
N SER A 271 8.05 -23.22 21.26
CA SER A 271 7.86 -22.89 19.84
C SER A 271 8.78 -23.68 18.90
N ASP A 272 10.05 -23.88 19.26
CA ASP A 272 10.98 -24.69 18.47
C ASP A 272 10.53 -26.15 18.40
N GLN A 273 10.18 -26.74 19.55
CA GLN A 273 9.77 -28.14 19.60
C GLN A 273 8.43 -28.38 18.89
N GLN A 274 7.57 -27.37 18.79
CA GLN A 274 6.32 -27.44 18.01
C GLN A 274 6.55 -27.62 16.50
N LEU A 275 7.73 -27.27 15.96
CA LEU A 275 8.07 -27.53 14.56
C LEU A 275 8.26 -29.02 14.27
N PHE A 276 8.48 -29.85 15.29
CA PHE A 276 8.62 -31.30 15.18
C PHE A 276 7.83 -32.02 16.28
N ASN A 277 6.53 -32.16 16.05
CA ASN A 277 5.58 -32.68 17.05
C ASN A 277 4.46 -33.50 16.39
N GLY A 278 4.75 -34.19 15.27
CA GLY A 278 3.77 -34.96 14.52
C GLY A 278 2.87 -34.13 13.60
N GLY A 279 3.34 -32.94 13.20
CA GLY A 279 2.57 -31.95 12.45
C GLY A 279 3.03 -31.75 11.00
N ALA A 280 2.47 -30.74 10.34
CA ALA A 280 2.72 -30.44 8.92
C ALA A 280 4.18 -30.02 8.61
N THR A 281 4.97 -29.62 9.61
CA THR A 281 6.37 -29.18 9.47
C THR A 281 7.38 -30.31 9.64
N ASP A 282 6.97 -31.49 10.12
CA ASP A 282 7.87 -32.61 10.44
C ASP A 282 8.73 -33.06 9.25
N SER A 283 8.14 -33.13 8.06
CA SER A 283 8.84 -33.57 6.84
C SER A 283 9.96 -32.60 6.45
N LEU A 284 9.73 -31.30 6.62
CA LEU A 284 10.70 -30.26 6.32
C LEU A 284 11.83 -30.25 7.36
N VAL A 285 11.53 -30.44 8.64
CA VAL A 285 12.55 -30.61 9.70
C VAL A 285 13.46 -31.79 9.41
N ARG A 286 12.93 -32.96 9.03
CA ARG A 286 13.75 -34.15 8.65
C ARG A 286 14.62 -33.85 7.43
N THR A 287 14.08 -33.08 6.48
CA THR A 287 14.82 -32.67 5.28
C THR A 287 16.00 -31.78 5.66
N TYR A 288 15.81 -30.75 6.47
CA TYR A 288 16.89 -29.86 6.89
C TYR A 288 17.91 -30.56 7.81
N ALA A 289 17.47 -31.49 8.66
CA ALA A 289 18.38 -32.29 9.50
C ALA A 289 19.32 -33.20 8.70
N SER A 290 18.86 -33.71 7.55
CA SER A 290 19.63 -34.62 6.67
C SER A 290 20.34 -33.91 5.51
N ASN A 291 19.92 -32.69 5.16
CA ASN A 291 20.44 -31.96 4.01
C ASN A 291 20.80 -30.50 4.37
N PRO A 292 22.03 -30.25 4.86
CA PRO A 292 22.50 -28.90 5.21
C PRO A 292 22.44 -27.93 4.03
N SER A 293 22.73 -28.38 2.81
CA SER A 293 22.70 -27.54 1.60
C SER A 293 21.29 -27.04 1.30
N ARG A 294 20.27 -27.88 1.51
CA ARG A 294 18.87 -27.52 1.35
C ARG A 294 18.44 -26.49 2.39
N PHE A 295 18.82 -26.67 3.66
CA PHE A 295 18.59 -25.69 4.71
C PHE A 295 19.24 -24.34 4.37
N ASN A 296 20.52 -24.33 4.02
CA ASN A 296 21.27 -23.11 3.73
C ASN A 296 20.66 -22.27 2.60
N ARG A 297 20.18 -22.92 1.53
CA ARG A 297 19.54 -22.25 0.41
C ARG A 297 18.19 -21.65 0.79
N ASP A 298 17.35 -22.43 1.46
CA ASP A 298 16.02 -21.97 1.86
C ASP A 298 16.13 -20.86 2.94
N PHE A 299 17.11 -20.96 3.85
CA PHE A 299 17.43 -19.91 4.82
C PHE A 299 17.83 -18.60 4.14
N ALA A 300 18.75 -18.67 3.16
CA ALA A 300 19.16 -17.50 2.38
C ALA A 300 17.98 -16.84 1.65
N ALA A 301 17.10 -17.63 1.03
CA ALA A 301 15.90 -17.13 0.38
C ALA A 301 14.93 -16.46 1.36
N ALA A 302 14.69 -17.09 2.52
CA ALA A 302 13.82 -16.56 3.56
C ALA A 302 14.38 -15.28 4.19
N MET A 303 15.70 -15.16 4.37
CA MET A 303 16.37 -13.94 4.85
C MET A 303 16.24 -12.78 3.85
N ILE A 304 16.32 -13.05 2.54
CA ILE A 304 16.06 -12.02 1.51
C ILE A 304 14.60 -11.56 1.60
N LYS A 305 13.66 -12.51 1.67
CA LYS A 305 12.22 -12.22 1.75
C LYS A 305 11.88 -11.41 3.00
N MET A 306 12.36 -11.86 4.16
CA MET A 306 12.19 -11.16 5.44
C MET A 306 12.80 -9.77 5.40
N GLY A 307 14.03 -9.61 4.90
CA GLY A 307 14.72 -8.32 4.79
C GLY A 307 14.06 -7.30 3.85
N ASN A 308 13.02 -7.72 3.11
CA ASN A 308 12.25 -6.91 2.18
C ASN A 308 10.79 -6.72 2.62
N ILE A 309 10.46 -7.02 3.87
CA ILE A 309 9.14 -6.72 4.44
C ILE A 309 9.04 -5.21 4.66
N SER A 310 8.22 -4.55 3.85
CA SER A 310 7.86 -3.12 3.94
C SER A 310 9.02 -2.12 4.15
N PRO A 311 10.17 -2.26 3.45
CA PRO A 311 11.31 -1.37 3.66
C PRO A 311 10.99 0.06 3.24
N LEU A 312 11.39 1.04 4.06
CA LEU A 312 11.36 2.43 3.65
C LEU A 312 12.43 2.66 2.58
N THR A 313 12.10 3.36 1.50
CA THR A 313 13.04 3.67 0.41
C THR A 313 12.90 5.12 -0.06
N GLY A 314 13.89 5.61 -0.80
CA GLY A 314 13.83 6.95 -1.40
C GLY A 314 13.66 8.06 -0.36
N SER A 315 12.47 8.64 -0.27
CA SER A 315 12.12 9.74 0.66
C SER A 315 11.17 9.31 1.79
N GLN A 316 10.87 8.02 1.93
CA GLN A 316 9.94 7.47 2.94
C GLN A 316 10.54 7.39 4.35
N GLY A 317 11.81 7.76 4.52
CA GLY A 317 12.52 7.77 5.80
C GLY A 317 13.78 8.63 5.69
N GLU A 318 14.66 8.54 6.67
CA GLU A 318 15.87 9.37 6.75
C GLU A 318 17.17 8.56 6.67
N ILE A 319 18.31 9.26 6.67
CA ILE A 319 19.63 8.66 6.96
C ILE A 319 20.11 9.26 8.26
N ARG A 320 20.07 8.48 9.34
CA ARG A 320 20.52 8.97 10.65
C ARG A 320 22.03 8.97 10.71
N VAL A 321 22.63 9.94 11.41
CA VAL A 321 24.09 9.95 11.71
C VAL A 321 24.41 9.08 12.92
N ALA A 322 23.44 8.91 13.82
CA ALA A 322 23.50 7.98 14.96
C ALA A 322 22.23 7.14 14.97
N CYS A 323 22.39 5.81 15.00
CA CYS A 323 21.25 4.90 14.86
C CYS A 323 20.27 4.93 16.03
N SER A 324 20.63 5.54 17.16
CA SER A 324 19.79 5.57 18.34
C SER A 324 18.84 6.78 18.44
N LYS A 325 18.90 7.74 17.51
CA LYS A 325 18.16 9.01 17.60
C LYS A 325 17.76 9.57 16.24
N LEU A 326 16.61 10.23 16.21
CA LEU A 326 16.13 10.98 15.03
C LEU A 326 17.04 12.16 14.70
N SER A 327 17.06 12.56 13.42
CA SER A 327 17.70 13.80 13.02
C SER A 327 16.82 15.01 13.39
N SER A 328 17.13 15.69 14.49
CA SER A 328 16.45 16.93 14.92
C SER A 328 16.79 18.16 14.06
N THR A 329 17.51 17.97 12.96
CA THR A 329 18.20 19.02 12.20
C THR A 329 17.76 19.04 10.73
N PHE A 330 16.55 18.56 10.43
CA PHE A 330 16.05 18.33 9.06
C PHE A 330 16.20 19.59 8.16
N TYR A 331 15.83 20.76 8.67
CA TYR A 331 16.00 22.03 7.96
C TYR A 331 17.32 22.75 8.27
N ASP A 332 18.13 22.30 9.23
CA ASP A 332 19.31 23.06 9.66
C ASP A 332 20.36 23.22 8.56
N THR A 333 20.34 22.34 7.55
CA THR A 333 21.20 22.44 6.36
C THR A 333 20.50 23.11 5.18
N SER A 334 19.23 22.79 4.93
CA SER A 334 18.48 23.23 3.74
C SER A 334 17.77 24.58 3.92
N CYS A 335 17.35 24.90 5.14
CA CYS A 335 16.81 26.20 5.53
C CYS A 335 17.22 26.54 6.98
N PRO A 336 18.46 26.97 7.20
CA PRO A 336 18.91 27.43 8.50
C PRO A 336 17.97 28.51 9.04
N ASN A 337 17.65 28.47 10.33
CA ASN A 337 16.76 29.39 11.02
C ASN A 337 15.26 29.26 10.71
N ALA A 338 14.81 28.30 9.89
CA ALA A 338 13.38 28.07 9.63
C ALA A 338 12.55 28.00 10.93
N LEU A 339 12.96 27.14 11.87
CA LEU A 339 12.23 26.90 13.11
C LEU A 339 12.24 28.13 14.04
N SER A 340 13.35 28.87 14.10
CA SER A 340 13.41 30.11 14.89
C SER A 340 12.55 31.23 14.31
N THR A 341 12.45 31.29 12.97
CA THR A 341 11.58 32.25 12.28
C THR A 341 10.11 31.95 12.54
N ILE A 342 9.71 30.68 12.43
CA ILE A 342 8.35 30.23 12.76
C ILE A 342 8.02 30.58 14.22
N LYS A 343 8.89 30.21 15.16
CA LYS A 343 8.72 30.50 16.59
C LYS A 343 8.55 31.99 16.87
N SER A 344 9.34 32.83 16.22
CA SER A 344 9.29 34.29 16.38
C SER A 344 7.95 34.85 15.88
N GLY A 345 7.48 34.38 14.72
CA GLY A 345 6.19 34.78 14.17
C GLY A 345 5.01 34.37 15.05
N VAL A 346 5.03 33.15 15.62
CA VAL A 346 4.02 32.70 16.59
C VAL A 346 4.02 33.56 17.83
N THR A 347 5.20 33.78 18.42
CA THR A 347 5.35 34.59 19.64
C THR A 347 4.81 36.02 19.42
N ALA A 348 5.13 36.63 18.27
CA ALA A 348 4.61 37.95 17.92
C ALA A 348 3.07 37.96 17.77
N ALA A 349 2.51 36.91 17.17
CA ALA A 349 1.07 36.79 16.97
C ALA A 349 0.32 36.58 18.31
N VAL A 350 0.84 35.74 19.20
CA VAL A 350 0.29 35.51 20.55
C VAL A 350 0.39 36.77 21.41
N ASN A 351 1.53 37.47 21.39
CA ASN A 351 1.71 38.72 22.15
C ASN A 351 0.78 39.85 21.66
N LYS A 352 0.41 39.85 20.38
CA LYS A 352 -0.55 40.81 19.82
C LYS A 352 -1.97 40.50 20.23
N GLU A 353 -2.34 39.21 20.28
CA GLU A 353 -3.64 38.75 20.69
C GLU A 353 -3.53 37.36 21.33
N ASN A 354 -3.71 37.24 22.64
CA ASN A 354 -3.50 35.98 23.38
C ASN A 354 -4.35 34.82 22.84
N ARG A 355 -5.56 35.10 22.32
CA ARG A 355 -6.44 34.11 21.68
C ARG A 355 -5.83 33.46 20.43
N MET A 356 -4.79 34.06 19.83
CA MET A 356 -4.17 33.56 18.62
C MET A 356 -3.49 32.20 18.84
N GLY A 357 -2.89 31.96 20.00
CA GLY A 357 -2.25 30.66 20.27
C GLY A 357 -3.26 29.50 20.25
N ALA A 358 -4.43 29.68 20.88
CA ALA A 358 -5.53 28.72 20.80
C ALA A 358 -6.05 28.53 19.36
N SER A 359 -6.06 29.61 18.57
CA SER A 359 -6.52 29.57 17.18
C SER A 359 -5.59 28.78 16.27
N LEU A 360 -4.28 28.98 16.43
CA LEU A 360 -3.25 28.29 15.68
C LEU A 360 -3.15 26.80 16.06
N LEU A 361 -3.32 26.48 17.34
CA LEU A 361 -3.45 25.10 17.82
C LEU A 361 -4.69 24.41 17.21
N ARG A 362 -5.85 25.08 17.25
CA ARG A 362 -7.09 24.58 16.64
C ARG A 362 -6.95 24.37 15.14
N LEU A 363 -6.23 25.24 14.43
CA LEU A 363 -6.03 25.10 13.00
C LEU A 363 -5.25 23.83 12.64
N HIS A 364 -4.23 23.46 13.43
CA HIS A 364 -3.53 22.19 13.25
C HIS A 364 -4.41 20.97 13.59
N PHE A 365 -5.21 21.03 14.66
CA PHE A 365 -6.19 19.98 14.95
C PHE A 365 -7.15 19.77 13.78
N HIS A 366 -7.70 20.87 13.25
CA HIS A 366 -8.66 20.82 12.15
C HIS A 366 -8.06 20.30 10.84
N ASP A 367 -6.77 20.55 10.59
CA ASP A 367 -6.04 19.97 9.45
C ASP A 367 -5.79 18.46 9.62
N CYS A 368 -5.53 18.02 10.85
CA CYS A 368 -5.17 16.63 11.15
C CYS A 368 -6.38 15.70 11.32
N PHE A 369 -7.48 16.20 11.86
CA PHE A 369 -8.64 15.37 12.20
C PHE A 369 -9.55 15.06 11.01
N VAL A 370 -9.46 15.83 9.92
CA VAL A 370 -10.22 15.61 8.68
C VAL A 370 -9.50 14.53 7.88
N GLN A 371 -10.04 13.31 7.87
CA GLN A 371 -9.38 12.14 7.27
C GLN A 371 -10.42 11.05 7.00
N ALA A 372 -10.61 10.59 5.75
CA ALA A 372 -11.55 9.50 5.54
C ALA A 372 -11.07 8.21 6.23
N SER A 373 -11.80 7.79 7.25
CA SER A 373 -11.60 6.50 7.90
C SER A 373 -12.21 5.39 7.04
N THR A 374 -11.41 4.37 6.70
CA THR A 374 -11.83 3.15 5.99
C THR A 374 -12.74 2.23 6.82
N LEU A 375 -13.38 2.75 7.87
CA LEU A 375 -14.24 2.02 8.82
C LEU A 375 -15.69 2.53 8.86
N SER A 376 -16.01 3.66 8.22
CA SER A 376 -17.34 4.29 8.36
C SER A 376 -18.41 3.74 7.41
N TYR A 377 -18.08 2.83 6.49
CA TYR A 377 -19.05 2.22 5.56
C TYR A 377 -19.70 0.92 6.10
N ILE A 378 -19.57 0.64 7.40
CA ILE A 378 -20.11 -0.56 8.06
C ILE A 378 -21.33 -0.25 8.96
N SER A 379 -21.73 1.02 9.17
CA SER A 379 -22.75 1.35 10.19
C SER A 379 -24.22 1.41 9.73
N HIS A 380 -24.56 1.08 8.48
CA HIS A 380 -25.94 1.26 7.95
C HIS A 380 -26.69 -0.03 7.57
N MET A 381 -26.33 -1.18 8.12
CA MET A 381 -27.13 -2.42 7.99
C MET A 381 -27.37 -3.09 9.36
N HIS A 382 -27.87 -2.34 10.34
CA HIS A 382 -28.42 -2.91 11.58
C HIS A 382 -29.94 -2.86 11.55
N SER A 383 -30.56 -3.86 10.92
CA SER A 383 -31.94 -4.23 11.26
C SER A 383 -32.26 -5.64 10.78
N SER A 384 -31.74 -6.66 11.48
CA SER A 384 -32.37 -7.98 11.61
C SER A 384 -31.56 -8.92 12.52
N ILE A 385 -32.30 -9.80 13.19
CA ILE A 385 -31.96 -10.69 14.32
C ILE A 385 -30.79 -11.68 14.06
N VAL A 386 -30.19 -11.69 12.88
CA VAL A 386 -29.03 -12.56 12.53
C VAL A 386 -27.68 -11.94 12.93
N ALA A 387 -27.68 -10.75 13.55
CA ALA A 387 -26.47 -10.14 14.10
C ALA A 387 -25.87 -10.91 15.30
N VAL A 388 -26.60 -11.86 15.89
CA VAL A 388 -26.17 -12.61 17.08
C VAL A 388 -25.42 -13.91 16.74
N LEU A 389 -25.52 -14.44 15.50
CA LEU A 389 -24.81 -15.68 15.11
C LEU A 389 -23.56 -15.47 14.26
N LEU A 390 -23.27 -14.24 13.82
CA LEU A 390 -22.09 -13.92 12.98
C LEU A 390 -20.89 -13.34 13.75
N MET A 391 -20.94 -13.29 15.09
CA MET A 391 -19.76 -12.97 15.90
C MET A 391 -18.83 -14.18 16.16
N GLN A 392 -19.05 -15.32 15.51
CA GLN A 392 -18.33 -16.56 15.83
C GLN A 392 -17.58 -17.24 14.66
N GLN A 393 -17.51 -16.62 13.48
CA GLN A 393 -16.60 -17.07 12.39
C GLN A 393 -15.81 -15.93 11.71
N ALA A 394 -15.83 -14.71 12.28
CA ALA A 394 -15.15 -13.54 11.75
C ALA A 394 -13.68 -13.40 12.21
N THR A 395 -12.88 -14.46 12.04
CA THR A 395 -11.42 -14.38 12.17
C THR A 395 -10.79 -15.22 11.07
N THR A 396 -9.93 -14.61 10.25
CA THR A 396 -9.35 -15.08 8.97
C THR A 396 -10.31 -14.79 7.79
N LEU A 397 -10.07 -13.91 6.81
CA LEU A 397 -8.86 -13.35 6.21
C LEU A 397 -9.19 -11.91 5.76
N ILE A 398 -8.61 -10.90 6.41
CA ILE A 398 -8.41 -9.55 5.86
C ILE A 398 -6.97 -9.21 6.21
N CYS A 399 -6.11 -9.10 5.19
CA CYS A 399 -4.88 -8.32 5.25
C CYS A 399 -4.45 -7.99 3.81
N ASP A 400 -5.18 -7.07 3.18
CA ASP A 400 -4.51 -6.01 2.44
C ASP A 400 -5.26 -4.70 2.72
N LYS A 401 -4.89 -4.06 3.83
CA LYS A 401 -5.21 -2.65 4.10
C LYS A 401 -3.94 -1.85 3.86
N SER A 402 -3.64 -1.64 2.58
CA SER A 402 -2.60 -0.72 2.12
C SER A 402 -3.24 0.32 1.18
N SER A 403 -3.85 1.33 1.80
CA SER A 403 -3.93 2.72 1.34
C SER A 403 -4.32 3.04 -0.12
N LEU A 404 -5.62 3.18 -0.36
CA LEU A 404 -6.15 4.17 -1.31
C LEU A 404 -6.81 5.30 -0.48
N MET A 405 -6.09 6.43 -0.37
CA MET A 405 -6.39 7.78 0.18
C MET A 405 -7.35 7.88 1.39
N MET A 406 -6.97 8.56 2.49
CA MET A 406 -7.19 10.01 2.60
C MET A 406 -6.31 10.69 3.67
N ASN A 407 -5.98 11.96 3.43
CA ASN A 407 -4.93 12.73 4.09
C ASN A 407 -5.45 13.48 5.31
N GLY A 408 -4.60 13.58 6.34
CA GLY A 408 -4.68 14.56 7.43
C GLY A 408 -3.29 15.15 7.68
N CYS A 409 -3.22 16.31 8.30
CA CYS A 409 -1.97 17.02 8.61
C CYS A 409 -1.14 17.43 7.38
N ASP A 410 -1.79 17.71 6.26
CA ASP A 410 -1.14 18.04 4.98
C ASP A 410 -1.39 19.50 4.55
N ALA A 411 -1.89 20.34 5.46
CA ALA A 411 -2.25 21.73 5.25
C ALA A 411 -3.32 21.96 4.17
N SER A 412 -4.20 20.97 3.93
CA SER A 412 -5.40 21.13 3.10
C SER A 412 -6.36 22.17 3.67
N VAL A 413 -6.42 22.31 5.01
CA VAL A 413 -7.29 23.29 5.68
C VAL A 413 -7.01 24.74 5.27
N LEU A 414 -5.79 25.00 4.77
CA LEU A 414 -5.35 26.32 4.34
C LEU A 414 -5.78 26.66 2.91
N LEU A 415 -6.17 25.69 2.08
CA LEU A 415 -6.50 25.93 0.68
C LEU A 415 -7.79 26.75 0.53
N ASN A 416 -7.74 27.75 -0.36
CA ASN A 416 -8.93 28.44 -0.83
C ASN A 416 -9.68 27.57 -1.85
N ASP A 417 -10.97 27.90 -2.05
CA ASP A 417 -11.79 27.29 -3.10
C ASP A 417 -11.14 27.44 -4.48
N THR A 418 -11.27 26.39 -5.28
CA THR A 418 -10.82 26.34 -6.68
C THR A 418 -11.96 25.90 -7.60
N ALA A 419 -11.72 25.88 -8.91
CA ALA A 419 -12.69 25.33 -9.85
C ALA A 419 -12.94 23.82 -9.67
N THR A 420 -12.02 23.10 -9.01
CA THR A 420 -12.02 21.63 -8.91
C THR A 420 -12.36 21.10 -7.53
N PHE A 421 -12.31 21.93 -6.48
CA PHE A 421 -12.73 21.56 -5.13
C PHE A 421 -13.13 22.80 -4.31
N THR A 422 -13.97 22.58 -3.29
CA THR A 422 -14.25 23.56 -2.24
C THR A 422 -13.33 23.31 -1.05
N GLY A 423 -12.66 24.37 -0.58
CA GLY A 423 -11.75 24.33 0.55
C GLY A 423 -12.49 24.02 1.86
N GLU A 424 -11.74 23.59 2.87
CA GLU A 424 -12.31 23.23 4.17
C GLU A 424 -12.69 24.44 5.00
N GLN A 425 -12.22 25.64 4.65
CA GLN A 425 -12.45 26.87 5.41
C GLN A 425 -13.95 27.21 5.56
N THR A 426 -14.76 26.81 4.59
CA THR A 426 -16.21 27.06 4.57
C THR A 426 -17.04 25.93 5.18
N ALA A 427 -16.40 24.85 5.68
CA ALA A 427 -17.07 23.78 6.41
C ALA A 427 -17.78 24.36 7.64
N PHE A 428 -18.94 23.80 8.02
CA PHE A 428 -19.71 24.21 9.20
C PHE A 428 -18.86 24.36 10.48
N PRO A 429 -18.00 23.39 10.86
CA PRO A 429 -17.16 23.54 12.06
C PRO A 429 -16.04 24.57 11.92
N ASN A 430 -15.73 25.02 10.69
CA ASN A 430 -14.64 25.94 10.37
C ASN A 430 -15.14 27.38 10.16
N ALA A 431 -16.28 27.54 9.49
CA ALA A 431 -16.83 28.81 9.03
C ALA A 431 -17.05 29.80 10.20
N GLY A 432 -16.26 30.89 10.19
CA GLY A 432 -16.30 31.92 11.22
C GLY A 432 -15.79 31.47 12.59
N SER A 433 -15.05 30.35 12.65
CA SER A 433 -14.53 29.75 13.89
C SER A 433 -13.02 29.50 13.85
N ILE A 434 -12.45 28.98 12.75
CA ILE A 434 -10.98 28.92 12.58
C ILE A 434 -10.43 30.26 12.08
N ARG A 435 -9.28 30.67 12.61
CA ARG A 435 -8.58 31.91 12.25
C ARG A 435 -7.07 31.73 12.37
N GLY A 436 -6.29 32.70 11.91
CA GLY A 436 -4.82 32.61 11.90
C GLY A 436 -4.21 32.35 10.52
N PHE A 437 -5.02 32.24 9.46
CA PHE A 437 -4.56 32.11 8.07
C PHE A 437 -3.52 33.19 7.68
N GLY A 438 -3.80 34.46 8.02
CA GLY A 438 -2.87 35.56 7.75
C GLY A 438 -1.58 35.49 8.56
N VAL A 439 -1.60 34.89 9.77
CA VAL A 439 -0.38 34.65 10.56
C VAL A 439 0.48 33.59 9.87
N ILE A 440 -0.13 32.51 9.39
CA ILE A 440 0.56 31.45 8.64
C ILE A 440 1.13 31.98 7.34
N ASP A 441 0.36 32.71 6.54
CA ASP A 441 0.84 33.30 5.29
C ASP A 441 1.98 34.31 5.55
N SER A 442 1.93 35.07 6.66
CA SER A 442 3.03 35.95 7.07
C SER A 442 4.28 35.18 7.49
N ILE A 443 4.15 34.12 8.29
CA ILE A 443 5.26 33.26 8.70
C ILE A 443 5.86 32.58 7.48
N LYS A 444 5.01 32.06 6.59
CA LYS A 444 5.42 31.46 5.33
C LYS A 444 6.21 32.45 4.49
N ALA A 445 5.73 33.67 4.30
CA ALA A 445 6.46 34.70 3.56
C ALA A 445 7.84 35.00 4.16
N GLN A 446 7.97 35.03 5.49
CA GLN A 446 9.27 35.22 6.16
C GLN A 446 10.20 34.01 5.96
N VAL A 447 9.68 32.79 6.04
CA VAL A 447 10.46 31.57 5.78
C VAL A 447 10.89 31.50 4.31
N GLU A 448 10.01 31.83 3.37
CA GLU A 448 10.31 31.87 1.95
C GLU A 448 11.35 32.94 1.59
N ALA A 449 11.41 34.05 2.33
CA ALA A 449 12.47 35.05 2.17
C ALA A 449 13.86 34.54 2.59
N ILE A 450 13.92 33.51 3.44
CA ILE A 450 15.16 32.88 3.89
C ILE A 450 15.54 31.73 2.95
N CYS A 451 14.59 30.87 2.62
CA CYS A 451 14.80 29.65 1.86
C CYS A 451 13.59 29.35 0.95
N PRO A 452 13.60 29.87 -0.30
CA PRO A 452 12.48 29.67 -1.22
C PRO A 452 12.15 28.19 -1.42
N GLN A 453 10.86 27.87 -1.41
CA GLN A 453 10.26 26.56 -1.67
C GLN A 453 10.89 25.39 -0.90
N THR A 454 11.34 25.62 0.33
CA THR A 454 12.04 24.58 1.12
C THR A 454 11.18 23.99 2.23
N VAL A 455 10.40 24.82 2.94
CA VAL A 455 9.61 24.40 4.11
C VAL A 455 8.13 24.35 3.74
N SER A 456 7.45 23.22 3.95
CA SER A 456 6.01 23.10 3.64
C SER A 456 5.13 23.88 4.61
N CYS A 457 3.92 24.24 4.18
CA CYS A 457 2.90 24.79 5.06
C CYS A 457 2.40 23.78 6.10
N ALA A 458 2.40 22.48 5.75
CA ALA A 458 2.09 21.39 6.67
C ALA A 458 3.08 21.33 7.86
N ASP A 459 4.39 21.45 7.60
CA ASP A 459 5.38 21.55 8.69
C ASP A 459 5.23 22.84 9.49
N ILE A 460 4.89 23.96 8.83
CA ILE A 460 4.60 25.21 9.52
C ILE A 460 3.42 25.04 10.48
N LEU A 461 2.30 24.42 10.07
CA LEU A 461 1.16 24.16 10.96
C LEU A 461 1.55 23.33 12.19
N ALA A 462 2.29 22.24 12.00
CA ALA A 462 2.70 21.37 13.09
C ALA A 462 3.66 22.07 14.07
N VAL A 463 4.63 22.84 13.56
CA VAL A 463 5.57 23.62 14.39
C VAL A 463 4.86 24.75 15.12
N ILE A 464 3.94 25.44 14.45
CA ILE A 464 3.18 26.54 15.04
C ILE A 464 2.28 26.06 16.18
N ALA A 465 1.65 24.89 16.06
CA ALA A 465 0.83 24.34 17.15
C ALA A 465 1.66 24.13 18.43
N ARG A 466 2.87 23.58 18.29
CA ARG A 466 3.85 23.40 19.38
C ARG A 466 4.28 24.72 19.99
N ASP A 467 4.69 25.67 19.15
CA ASP A 467 5.18 26.96 19.62
C ASP A 467 4.06 27.81 20.25
N SER A 468 2.80 27.61 19.83
CA SER A 468 1.63 28.29 20.40
C SER A 468 1.33 27.80 21.81
N VAL A 469 1.40 26.48 22.04
CA VAL A 469 1.23 25.90 23.39
C VAL A 469 2.34 26.37 24.32
N VAL A 470 3.59 26.36 23.85
CA VAL A 470 4.74 26.87 24.62
C VAL A 470 4.59 28.35 24.95
N ALA A 471 4.15 29.17 23.99
CA ALA A 471 3.93 30.61 24.22
C ALA A 471 2.83 30.89 25.26
N LEU A 472 1.87 29.98 25.41
CA LEU A 472 0.81 30.07 26.42
C LEU A 472 1.19 29.38 27.75
N GLY A 473 2.45 28.95 27.93
CA GLY A 473 2.97 28.37 29.17
C GLY A 473 2.88 26.84 29.27
N GLY A 474 2.46 26.17 28.20
CA GLY A 474 2.28 24.72 28.15
C GLY A 474 3.56 23.93 27.81
N PRO A 475 3.44 22.60 27.67
CA PRO A 475 4.56 21.72 27.34
C PRO A 475 5.07 21.94 25.92
N SER A 476 6.36 21.65 25.71
CA SER A 476 6.96 21.54 24.37
C SER A 476 7.07 20.06 23.95
N TRP A 477 7.09 19.81 22.65
CA TRP A 477 7.39 18.49 22.08
C TRP A 477 8.29 18.62 20.84
N THR A 478 8.89 17.51 20.43
CA THR A 478 9.62 17.42 19.16
C THR A 478 8.60 17.25 18.03
N VAL A 479 8.66 18.10 17.02
CA VAL A 479 7.81 18.01 15.83
C VAL A 479 8.60 17.25 14.76
N PRO A 480 8.15 16.06 14.30
CA PRO A 480 8.71 15.43 13.10
C PRO A 480 8.55 16.38 11.91
N LEU A 481 9.54 16.51 11.03
CA LEU A 481 9.53 17.45 9.90
C LEU A 481 9.67 16.70 8.57
N GLY A 482 9.37 17.37 7.46
CA GLY A 482 9.43 16.81 6.11
C GLY A 482 8.06 16.57 5.46
N ARG A 483 6.99 17.12 6.04
CA ARG A 483 5.64 17.03 5.45
C ARG A 483 5.59 17.74 4.09
N ARG A 484 4.65 17.34 3.25
CA ARG A 484 4.29 17.98 1.98
C ARG A 484 2.89 18.56 2.06
N ASP A 485 2.68 19.62 1.30
CA ASP A 485 1.40 20.29 1.20
C ASP A 485 0.46 19.54 0.26
N SER A 486 -0.80 19.43 0.65
CA SER A 486 -1.87 18.88 -0.17
C SER A 486 -2.06 19.66 -1.47
N THR A 487 -2.56 18.96 -2.48
CA THR A 487 -3.03 19.55 -3.74
C THR A 487 -4.55 19.61 -3.82
N THR A 488 -5.26 19.19 -2.77
CA THR A 488 -6.73 19.18 -2.70
C THR A 488 -7.20 19.43 -1.26
N ALA A 489 -8.49 19.68 -1.09
CA ALA A 489 -9.14 19.84 0.21
C ALA A 489 -10.53 19.17 0.18
N ASN A 490 -11.09 18.83 1.35
CA ASN A 490 -12.37 18.11 1.41
C ASN A 490 -13.38 18.72 2.40
N LEU A 491 -14.25 19.58 1.88
CA LEU A 491 -15.36 20.18 2.63
C LEU A 491 -16.27 19.15 3.33
N SER A 492 -16.58 18.04 2.67
CA SER A 492 -17.52 17.04 3.19
C SER A 492 -16.95 16.33 4.42
N LEU A 493 -15.69 15.90 4.35
CA LEU A 493 -15.01 15.28 5.48
C LEU A 493 -14.83 16.27 6.64
N ALA A 494 -14.54 17.53 6.34
CA ALA A 494 -14.48 18.56 7.38
C ALA A 494 -15.82 18.71 8.12
N ASN A 495 -16.95 18.54 7.44
CA ASN A 495 -18.27 18.55 8.09
C ASN A 495 -18.58 17.28 8.90
N SER A 496 -18.03 16.12 8.51
CA SER A 496 -18.36 14.83 9.15
C SER A 496 -17.39 14.42 10.26
N ASP A 497 -16.11 14.77 10.15
CA ASP A 497 -15.05 14.17 10.96
C ASP A 497 -14.70 14.97 12.20
N LEU A 498 -15.00 16.27 12.21
CA LEU A 498 -14.70 17.14 13.34
C LEU A 498 -15.75 16.94 14.46
N PRO A 499 -15.33 16.60 15.69
CA PRO A 499 -16.25 16.41 16.80
C PRO A 499 -17.09 17.66 17.08
N ALA A 500 -18.40 17.49 17.23
CA ALA A 500 -19.30 18.61 17.48
C ALA A 500 -19.36 18.97 18.98
N PRO A 501 -19.59 20.25 19.34
CA PRO A 501 -19.62 20.73 20.73
C PRO A 501 -20.78 20.17 21.58
N PHE A 502 -21.73 19.48 20.92
CA PHE A 502 -22.92 18.88 21.52
C PHE A 502 -22.88 17.35 21.52
N PHE A 503 -21.72 16.74 21.21
CA PHE A 503 -21.58 15.29 21.30
C PHE A 503 -21.59 14.81 22.76
N ASN A 504 -22.26 13.67 22.99
CA ASN A 504 -22.14 12.95 24.26
C ASN A 504 -20.84 12.14 24.34
N LEU A 505 -20.54 11.58 25.51
CA LEU A 505 -19.29 10.82 25.74
C LEU A 505 -19.06 9.68 24.74
N SER A 506 -20.12 8.93 24.38
CA SER A 506 -20.02 7.81 23.44
C SER A 506 -19.67 8.28 22.02
N GLN A 507 -20.29 9.37 21.58
CA GLN A 507 -20.01 9.98 20.28
C GLN A 507 -18.58 10.53 20.22
N LEU A 508 -18.08 11.14 21.31
CA LEU A 508 -16.70 11.60 21.40
C LEU A 508 -15.71 10.43 21.32
N VAL A 509 -15.91 9.38 22.12
CA VAL A 509 -15.05 8.18 22.10
C VAL A 509 -15.05 7.55 20.70
N THR A 510 -16.21 7.49 20.04
CA THR A 510 -16.32 6.98 18.68
C THR A 510 -15.56 7.85 17.67
N ALA A 511 -15.75 9.17 17.72
CA ALA A 511 -15.08 10.10 16.80
C ALA A 511 -13.55 10.03 16.90
N PHE A 512 -13.01 9.96 18.13
CA PHE A 512 -11.57 9.87 18.36
C PHE A 512 -11.01 8.47 18.06
N SER A 513 -11.74 7.41 18.38
CA SER A 513 -11.29 6.04 18.06
C SER A 513 -11.28 5.74 16.56
N ASN A 514 -12.16 6.37 15.78
CA ASN A 514 -12.11 6.33 14.30
C ASN A 514 -10.81 6.91 13.74
N LYS A 515 -10.10 7.74 14.52
CA LYS A 515 -8.78 8.32 14.21
C LYS A 515 -7.65 7.62 14.98
N GLY A 516 -7.92 6.48 15.59
CA GLY A 516 -6.93 5.67 16.31
C GLY A 516 -6.56 6.18 17.71
N PHE A 517 -7.32 7.11 18.30
CA PHE A 517 -7.10 7.57 19.67
C PHE A 517 -7.91 6.79 20.70
N SER A 518 -7.30 6.54 21.84
CA SER A 518 -7.96 6.01 23.04
C SER A 518 -8.80 7.08 23.74
N ALA A 519 -9.71 6.66 24.62
CA ALA A 519 -10.48 7.59 25.46
C ALA A 519 -9.58 8.48 26.34
N THR A 520 -8.41 7.98 26.77
CA THR A 520 -7.44 8.79 27.53
C THR A 520 -6.83 9.88 26.64
N GLU A 521 -6.43 9.55 25.42
CA GLU A 521 -5.88 10.53 24.47
C GLU A 521 -6.95 11.53 24.00
N MET A 522 -8.22 11.11 23.87
CA MET A 522 -9.35 12.00 23.66
C MET A 522 -9.47 13.03 24.79
N VAL A 523 -9.57 12.58 26.04
CA VAL A 523 -9.62 13.48 27.22
C VAL A 523 -8.40 14.40 27.26
N THR A 524 -7.23 13.87 26.87
CA THR A 524 -5.97 14.63 26.80
C THR A 524 -6.06 15.74 25.75
N LEU A 525 -6.45 15.44 24.51
CA LEU A 525 -6.56 16.42 23.42
C LEU A 525 -7.68 17.44 23.66
N SER A 526 -8.82 17.03 24.26
CA SER A 526 -9.85 17.94 24.74
C SER A 526 -9.33 18.94 25.77
N GLY A 527 -8.26 18.58 26.50
CA GLY A 527 -7.55 19.49 27.40
C GLY A 527 -7.00 20.75 26.72
N ALA A 528 -6.87 20.78 25.39
CA ALA A 528 -6.57 22.00 24.64
C ALA A 528 -7.58 23.14 24.89
N HIS A 529 -8.80 22.82 25.32
CA HIS A 529 -9.82 23.78 25.73
C HIS A 529 -9.47 24.56 27.02
N THR A 530 -8.36 24.25 27.69
CA THR A 530 -7.75 25.15 28.69
C THR A 530 -7.42 26.53 28.12
N VAL A 531 -7.27 26.65 26.80
CA VAL A 531 -7.10 27.93 26.12
C VAL A 531 -8.18 28.16 25.06
N GLY A 532 -8.68 29.39 24.96
CA GLY A 532 -9.60 29.82 23.91
C GLY A 532 -11.04 30.07 24.35
N GLU A 533 -11.88 30.38 23.37
CA GLU A 533 -13.25 30.84 23.56
C GLU A 533 -14.18 30.16 22.55
N ALA A 534 -15.44 29.97 22.93
CA ALA A 534 -16.50 29.47 22.05
C ALA A 534 -17.58 30.53 21.83
N GLN A 535 -18.22 30.47 20.66
CA GLN A 535 -19.38 31.29 20.32
C GLN A 535 -20.65 30.72 20.98
N CYS A 536 -21.55 31.59 21.43
CA CYS A 536 -22.84 31.26 22.06
C CYS A 536 -23.64 30.21 21.31
N LYS A 537 -23.65 30.26 19.97
CA LYS A 537 -24.33 29.26 19.14
C LYS A 537 -23.90 27.80 19.41
N ASN A 538 -22.70 27.59 19.97
CA ASN A 538 -22.14 26.26 20.23
C ASN A 538 -22.45 25.72 21.64
N PHE A 539 -22.89 26.56 22.58
CA PHE A 539 -23.19 26.15 23.96
C PHE A 539 -24.57 26.59 24.47
N ARG A 540 -25.36 27.30 23.65
CA ARG A 540 -26.69 27.77 24.01
C ARG A 540 -27.58 26.65 24.54
N ASP A 541 -27.65 25.53 23.82
CA ASP A 541 -28.53 24.43 24.22
C ASP A 541 -28.09 23.84 25.56
N HIS A 542 -26.78 23.69 25.79
CA HIS A 542 -26.22 23.20 27.05
C HIS A 542 -26.68 24.04 28.24
N ILE A 543 -26.53 25.37 28.18
CA ILE A 543 -26.86 26.24 29.32
C ILE A 543 -28.37 26.34 29.61
N TYR A 544 -29.24 26.06 28.62
CA TYR A 544 -30.70 26.17 28.77
C TYR A 544 -31.39 24.84 29.05
N ASN A 545 -30.86 23.72 28.54
CA ASN A 545 -31.58 22.44 28.49
C ASN A 545 -30.92 21.37 29.36
N ASP A 546 -29.62 21.44 29.60
CA ASP A 546 -28.90 20.35 30.30
C ASP A 546 -28.92 20.53 31.83
N THR A 547 -28.75 19.42 32.52
CA THR A 547 -28.79 19.34 34.00
C THR A 547 -27.43 19.11 34.64
N ASP A 548 -26.41 18.80 33.85
CA ASP A 548 -25.04 18.51 34.27
C ASP A 548 -24.13 19.75 34.29
N ILE A 549 -24.74 20.94 34.20
CA ILE A 549 -24.07 22.24 34.32
C ILE A 549 -24.42 22.93 35.65
N ASN A 550 -23.43 23.56 36.26
CA ASN A 550 -23.61 24.37 37.45
C ASN A 550 -24.62 25.50 37.19
N ALA A 551 -25.70 25.52 37.96
CA ALA A 551 -26.82 26.43 37.72
C ALA A 551 -26.43 27.93 37.78
N ALA A 552 -25.50 28.31 38.67
CA ALA A 552 -25.02 29.68 38.77
C ALA A 552 -24.15 30.06 37.56
N PHE A 553 -23.29 29.14 37.11
CA PHE A 553 -22.49 29.31 35.90
C PHE A 553 -23.38 29.45 34.65
N ALA A 554 -24.34 28.54 34.46
CA ALA A 554 -25.31 28.62 33.36
C ALA A 554 -26.08 29.95 33.38
N THR A 555 -26.51 30.40 34.57
CA THR A 555 -27.21 31.70 34.72
C THR A 555 -26.31 32.87 34.31
N SER A 556 -25.03 32.84 34.67
CA SER A 556 -24.09 33.89 34.26
C SER A 556 -23.89 33.96 32.74
N LEU A 557 -23.90 32.80 32.06
CA LEU A 557 -23.75 32.74 30.60
C LEU A 557 -24.99 33.21 29.84
N LYS A 558 -26.20 32.95 30.37
CA LYS A 558 -27.48 33.36 29.76
C LYS A 558 -27.60 34.87 29.54
N ALA A 559 -26.92 35.68 30.38
CA ALA A 559 -26.87 37.13 30.20
C ALA A 559 -26.20 37.54 28.88
N ASN A 560 -25.20 36.76 28.42
CA ASN A 560 -24.44 37.01 27.20
C ASN A 560 -24.81 36.04 26.06
N CYS A 561 -25.75 35.12 26.28
CA CYS A 561 -26.18 34.12 25.30
C CYS A 561 -27.71 33.94 25.36
N PRO A 562 -28.48 34.82 24.69
CA PRO A 562 -29.94 34.78 24.75
C PRO A 562 -30.54 33.48 24.19
N ARG A 563 -31.68 33.07 24.75
CA ARG A 563 -32.39 31.84 24.36
C ARG A 563 -32.83 31.78 22.89
N PRO A 564 -33.34 32.86 22.26
CA PRO A 564 -33.73 32.79 20.86
C PRO A 564 -32.51 32.56 19.95
N THR A 565 -32.55 31.51 19.14
CA THR A 565 -31.55 31.26 18.09
C THR A 565 -31.43 32.45 17.16
N GLY A 566 -30.20 32.80 16.73
CA GLY A 566 -29.92 33.99 15.94
C GLY A 566 -29.69 35.27 16.76
N SER A 567 -29.92 35.24 18.08
CA SER A 567 -29.62 36.36 18.98
C SER A 567 -28.33 36.10 19.77
N GLY A 568 -27.34 36.98 19.59
CA GLY A 568 -26.05 36.88 20.28
C GLY A 568 -25.20 35.66 19.88
N ASP A 569 -25.48 35.01 18.75
CA ASP A 569 -24.80 33.78 18.30
C ASP A 569 -23.26 33.88 18.32
N THR A 570 -22.73 35.07 18.02
CA THR A 570 -21.29 35.35 17.93
C THR A 570 -20.66 35.77 19.26
N ASN A 571 -21.44 35.95 20.33
CA ASN A 571 -20.93 36.31 21.64
C ASN A 571 -20.01 35.21 22.16
N LEU A 572 -18.87 35.61 22.72
CA LEU A 572 -17.82 34.68 23.15
C LEU A 572 -17.90 34.42 24.65
N ALA A 573 -17.59 33.19 25.04
CA ALA A 573 -17.33 32.79 26.42
C ALA A 573 -16.07 31.91 26.47
N PRO A 574 -15.25 32.01 27.51
CA PRO A 574 -14.03 31.24 27.62
C PRO A 574 -14.32 29.76 27.91
N LEU A 575 -13.59 28.87 27.24
CA LEU A 575 -13.64 27.42 27.49
C LEU A 575 -13.04 27.06 28.86
N ASP A 576 -12.06 27.85 29.31
CA ASP A 576 -11.53 27.84 30.66
C ASP A 576 -11.90 29.13 31.41
N THR A 577 -12.78 28.99 32.41
CA THR A 577 -13.29 30.13 33.18
C THR A 577 -12.30 30.69 34.20
N THR A 578 -11.20 29.98 34.46
CA THR A 578 -10.20 30.34 35.47
C THR A 578 -9.01 31.01 34.81
N THR A 579 -8.46 30.41 33.74
CA THR A 579 -7.23 30.85 33.09
C THR A 579 -7.33 30.80 31.55
N SER A 580 -8.28 31.53 30.97
CA SER A 580 -8.71 31.43 29.56
C SER A 580 -7.63 31.51 28.46
N TYR A 581 -6.42 31.97 28.79
CA TYR A 581 -5.28 32.08 27.86
C TYR A 581 -3.97 31.52 28.43
N THR A 582 -4.02 30.69 29.48
CA THR A 582 -2.84 29.96 29.98
C THR A 582 -3.05 28.49 29.71
N PHE A 583 -2.04 27.82 29.17
CA PHE A 583 -2.11 26.39 28.93
C PHE A 583 -1.78 25.63 30.22
N ASP A 584 -2.80 25.29 31.01
CA ASP A 584 -2.68 24.60 32.28
C ASP A 584 -3.76 23.51 32.45
N ASN A 585 -4.02 23.05 33.68
CA ASN A 585 -5.01 22.01 33.96
C ASN A 585 -6.31 22.56 34.61
N ALA A 586 -6.55 23.87 34.59
CA ALA A 586 -7.75 24.48 35.15
C ALA A 586 -9.02 24.07 34.40
N TYR A 587 -8.94 23.75 33.10
CA TYR A 587 -10.00 23.11 32.33
C TYR A 587 -10.60 21.89 33.05
N TYR A 588 -9.75 20.94 33.48
CA TYR A 588 -10.23 19.75 34.18
C TYR A 588 -10.83 20.09 35.55
N ASN A 589 -10.28 21.08 36.25
CA ASN A 589 -10.88 21.58 37.50
C ASN A 589 -12.27 22.21 37.26
N ASN A 590 -12.49 22.88 36.13
CA ASN A 590 -13.80 23.40 35.75
C ASN A 590 -14.80 22.24 35.53
N LEU A 591 -14.39 21.16 34.85
CA LEU A 591 -15.24 19.98 34.64
C LEU A 591 -15.68 19.33 35.97
N LEU A 592 -14.76 19.20 36.95
CA LEU A 592 -15.07 18.69 38.29
C LEU A 592 -16.14 19.53 39.01
N ASN A 593 -16.26 20.82 38.66
CA ASN A 593 -17.20 21.77 39.25
C ASN A 593 -18.45 21.99 38.39
N GLN A 594 -18.70 21.13 37.39
CA GLN A 594 -19.80 21.27 36.41
C GLN A 594 -19.76 22.60 35.65
N LYS A 595 -18.56 23.08 35.31
CA LYS A 595 -18.31 24.32 34.58
C LYS A 595 -17.71 24.08 33.19
N GLY A 596 -17.91 22.91 32.59
CA GLY A 596 -17.68 22.71 31.16
C GLY A 596 -18.55 23.66 30.35
N LEU A 597 -17.97 24.42 29.42
CA LEU A 597 -18.74 25.38 28.62
C LEU A 597 -19.53 24.67 27.51
N LEU A 598 -18.90 23.71 26.83
CA LEU A 598 -19.54 22.90 25.80
C LEU A 598 -20.14 21.65 26.45
N HIS A 599 -21.29 21.19 25.94
CA HIS A 599 -21.88 19.92 26.37
C HIS A 599 -20.85 18.78 26.24
N SER A 600 -20.14 18.72 25.11
CA SER A 600 -19.09 17.72 24.87
C SER A 600 -17.94 17.76 25.88
N ASP A 601 -17.65 18.92 26.47
CA ASP A 601 -16.61 19.04 27.49
C ASP A 601 -17.10 18.49 28.82
N GLN A 602 -18.32 18.85 29.22
CA GLN A 602 -18.88 18.41 30.49
C GLN A 602 -19.11 16.89 30.52
N GLU A 603 -19.43 16.30 29.38
CA GLU A 603 -19.56 14.85 29.19
C GLU A 603 -18.28 14.04 29.49
N LEU A 604 -17.10 14.67 29.49
CA LEU A 604 -15.86 14.01 29.92
C LEU A 604 -15.84 13.71 31.42
N PHE A 605 -16.67 14.40 32.21
CA PHE A 605 -16.81 14.21 33.65
C PHE A 605 -18.29 14.27 34.06
N ASN A 606 -19.00 13.17 33.79
CA ASN A 606 -20.43 13.04 34.06
C ASN A 606 -20.80 11.65 34.62
N GLY A 607 -19.91 11.05 35.41
CA GLY A 607 -20.10 9.69 35.97
C GLY A 607 -19.71 8.57 35.00
N GLY A 608 -18.82 8.88 34.04
CA GLY A 608 -18.46 8.00 32.92
C GLY A 608 -17.10 7.32 33.06
N SER A 609 -16.69 6.65 31.99
CA SER A 609 -15.41 5.92 31.92
C SER A 609 -14.17 6.82 31.91
N THR A 610 -14.34 8.12 31.63
CA THR A 610 -13.28 9.12 31.55
C THR A 610 -13.02 9.87 32.85
N ASP A 611 -13.89 9.72 33.86
CA ASP A 611 -13.83 10.49 35.11
C ASP A 611 -12.49 10.38 35.84
N ASN A 612 -11.89 9.19 35.85
CA ASN A 612 -10.61 8.96 36.52
C ASN A 612 -9.45 9.68 35.83
N THR A 613 -9.48 9.75 34.50
CA THR A 613 -8.50 10.52 33.71
C THR A 613 -8.65 12.01 33.98
N VAL A 614 -9.89 12.54 34.03
CA VAL A 614 -10.16 13.93 34.38
C VAL A 614 -9.67 14.25 35.81
N ARG A 615 -9.97 13.40 36.80
CA ARG A 615 -9.47 13.55 38.18
C ARG A 615 -7.94 13.56 38.25
N ASN A 616 -7.28 12.68 37.49
CA ASN A 616 -5.82 12.61 37.43
C ASN A 616 -5.24 13.91 36.84
N PHE A 617 -5.76 14.38 35.70
CA PHE A 617 -5.26 15.60 35.08
C PHE A 617 -5.59 16.87 35.88
N ALA A 618 -6.74 16.94 36.54
CA ALA A 618 -7.09 18.04 37.45
C ALA A 618 -6.13 18.15 38.65
N SER A 619 -5.67 17.01 39.18
CA SER A 619 -4.76 16.97 40.34
C SER A 619 -3.27 16.98 39.97
N ASN A 620 -2.91 16.68 38.71
CA ASN A 620 -1.53 16.54 38.28
C ASN A 620 -1.30 17.19 36.90
N SER A 621 -0.86 18.44 36.90
CA SER A 621 -0.55 19.21 35.70
C SER A 621 0.61 18.64 34.89
N ALA A 622 1.59 18.00 35.53
CA ALA A 622 2.71 17.37 34.83
C ALA A 622 2.27 16.13 34.03
N SER A 623 1.37 15.32 34.60
CA SER A 623 0.74 14.19 33.93
C SER A 623 -0.01 14.66 32.68
N PHE A 624 -0.84 15.69 32.82
CA PHE A 624 -1.53 16.30 31.68
C PHE A 624 -0.56 16.80 30.60
N GLY A 625 0.45 17.60 30.98
CA GLY A 625 1.39 18.17 30.01
C GLY A 625 2.18 17.10 29.24
N SER A 626 2.61 16.03 29.91
CA SER A 626 3.31 14.92 29.27
C SER A 626 2.40 14.13 28.31
N ALA A 627 1.16 13.83 28.72
CA ALA A 627 0.18 13.17 27.88
C ALA A 627 -0.18 14.02 26.67
N PHE A 628 -0.34 15.34 26.86
CA PHE A 628 -0.70 16.28 25.80
C PHE A 628 0.39 16.36 24.73
N ALA A 629 1.66 16.47 25.13
CA ALA A 629 2.78 16.43 24.20
C ALA A 629 2.80 15.16 23.35
N ALA A 630 2.58 13.98 23.95
CA ALA A 630 2.53 12.71 23.23
C ALA A 630 1.33 12.63 22.26
N ALA A 631 0.14 13.04 22.72
CA ALA A 631 -1.07 13.04 21.91
C ALA A 631 -0.96 13.99 20.70
N MET A 632 -0.32 15.17 20.87
CA MET A 632 -0.06 16.12 19.79
C MET A 632 0.88 15.57 18.71
N VAL A 633 1.90 14.77 19.08
CA VAL A 633 2.74 14.10 18.08
C VAL A 633 1.97 13.04 17.31
N LYS A 634 1.21 12.20 18.02
CA LYS A 634 0.35 11.19 17.39
C LYS A 634 -0.63 11.85 16.42
N MET A 635 -1.28 12.93 16.83
CA MET A 635 -2.17 13.72 15.97
C MET A 635 -1.45 14.30 14.77
N GLY A 636 -0.28 14.92 14.93
CA GLY A 636 0.52 15.47 13.84
C GLY A 636 1.06 14.44 12.84
N ASN A 637 0.86 13.15 13.10
CA ASN A 637 1.27 12.01 12.28
C ASN A 637 0.07 11.22 11.71
N LEU A 638 -1.15 11.77 11.74
CA LEU A 638 -2.33 11.19 11.08
C LEU A 638 -2.21 11.29 9.55
N SER A 639 -1.41 10.39 8.96
CA SER A 639 -1.20 10.26 7.51
C SER A 639 -0.71 11.52 6.79
N PRO A 640 0.38 12.18 7.24
CA PRO A 640 0.93 13.33 6.53
C PRO A 640 1.49 12.93 5.16
N LEU A 641 1.36 13.82 4.18
CA LEU A 641 2.03 13.65 2.89
C LEU A 641 3.54 13.82 3.06
N THR A 642 4.35 12.99 2.40
CA THR A 642 5.82 13.07 2.42
C THR A 642 6.41 12.84 1.03
N GLY A 643 7.70 13.10 0.85
CA GLY A 643 8.38 12.79 -0.41
C GLY A 643 7.80 13.52 -1.63
N SER A 644 7.28 12.75 -2.59
CA SER A 644 6.60 13.25 -3.80
C SER A 644 5.07 13.24 -3.73
N GLN A 645 4.48 12.93 -2.57
CA GLN A 645 3.02 12.77 -2.39
C GLN A 645 2.26 14.10 -2.30
N GLY A 646 2.96 15.23 -2.34
CA GLY A 646 2.41 16.58 -2.30
C GLY A 646 3.43 17.59 -2.81
N GLN A 647 3.19 18.87 -2.54
CA GLN A 647 4.02 19.99 -3.03
C GLN A 647 4.62 20.82 -1.88
N ILE A 648 5.43 21.82 -2.22
CA ILE A 648 5.75 22.92 -1.30
C ILE A 648 5.16 24.18 -1.91
N ARG A 649 4.14 24.74 -1.28
CA ARG A 649 3.48 25.96 -1.78
C ARG A 649 4.30 27.19 -1.43
N LEU A 650 4.30 28.22 -2.29
CA LEU A 650 4.86 29.54 -1.98
C LEU A 650 3.93 30.36 -1.07
N THR A 651 2.62 30.19 -1.25
CA THR A 651 1.57 30.80 -0.44
C THR A 651 0.66 29.68 0.04
N CYS A 652 0.44 29.56 1.34
CA CYS A 652 -0.26 28.41 1.88
C CYS A 652 -1.73 28.34 1.44
N SER A 653 -2.33 29.48 1.10
CA SER A 653 -3.71 29.52 0.61
C SER A 653 -3.92 29.12 -0.85
N LYS A 654 -2.85 28.86 -1.63
CA LYS A 654 -2.93 28.64 -3.08
C LYS A 654 -2.15 27.41 -3.51
N LEU A 655 -2.68 26.67 -4.48
CA LEU A 655 -1.90 25.68 -5.20
C LEU A 655 -0.70 26.36 -5.89
N ALA A 656 0.44 25.68 -5.97
CA ALA A 656 1.54 26.19 -6.77
C ALA A 656 1.06 26.34 -8.22
N SER A 657 1.13 27.56 -8.76
CA SER A 657 0.91 27.76 -10.19
C SER A 657 2.07 27.10 -10.95
N PRO A 658 1.84 26.49 -12.12
CA PRO A 658 2.92 26.12 -13.05
C PRO A 658 3.57 27.41 -13.58
N GLY A 659 4.39 28.04 -12.75
CA GLY A 659 5.00 29.34 -12.98
C GLY A 659 6.43 29.18 -13.50
N ILE A 660 6.58 29.44 -14.79
CA ILE A 660 7.73 30.02 -15.49
C ILE A 660 8.92 30.37 -14.56
N MET A 661 9.96 29.52 -14.53
CA MET A 661 11.29 29.96 -14.14
C MET A 661 11.86 30.84 -15.25
N ALA A 662 11.80 32.16 -15.07
CA ALA A 662 12.57 33.11 -15.86
C ALA A 662 13.71 33.66 -14.99
N SER A 663 14.93 33.19 -15.20
CA SER A 663 16.07 34.05 -15.51
C SER A 663 17.31 33.23 -15.87
N ALA A 664 18.05 33.75 -16.86
CA ALA A 664 19.32 33.30 -17.43
C ALA A 664 19.29 32.24 -18.57
N SER A 665 19.48 32.77 -19.78
CA SER A 665 20.02 32.12 -21.00
C SER A 665 19.02 31.62 -22.06
N CYS A 666 18.35 32.58 -22.71
CA CYS A 666 17.46 32.38 -23.86
C CYS A 666 18.16 32.06 -25.22
N CYS A 667 19.40 31.57 -25.25
CA CYS A 667 20.06 31.22 -26.52
C CYS A 667 20.63 29.79 -26.60
N GLY A 668 20.46 28.95 -25.58
CA GLY A 668 20.99 27.58 -25.57
C GLY A 668 20.00 26.46 -25.92
N LEU A 669 18.70 26.71 -25.91
CA LEU A 669 17.69 25.64 -25.84
C LEU A 669 17.21 25.08 -27.17
N ILE A 670 17.53 25.71 -28.30
CA ILE A 670 17.13 25.21 -29.63
C ILE A 670 18.05 24.06 -30.08
N ILE A 671 19.28 23.98 -29.56
CA ILE A 671 20.25 22.92 -29.93
C ILE A 671 20.17 21.71 -28.98
N ILE A 672 19.71 21.90 -27.74
CA ILE A 672 19.52 20.81 -26.77
C ILE A 672 18.27 19.96 -27.10
N GLY A 673 17.21 20.57 -27.64
CA GLY A 673 16.02 19.84 -28.08
C GLY A 673 16.25 18.90 -29.27
N LEU A 674 17.27 19.17 -30.10
CA LEU A 674 17.56 18.37 -31.30
C LEU A 674 18.58 17.24 -31.05
N LEU A 675 19.37 17.31 -29.97
CA LEU A 675 20.37 16.28 -29.64
C LEU A 675 19.89 15.28 -28.58
N VAL A 676 18.85 15.60 -27.80
CA VAL A 676 18.16 14.61 -26.93
C VAL A 676 17.29 13.65 -27.76
N ALA A 677 16.87 14.05 -28.96
CA ALA A 677 16.10 13.22 -29.88
C ALA A 677 16.91 12.07 -30.54
N LEU A 678 18.24 12.01 -30.34
CA LEU A 678 19.12 11.05 -31.02
C LEU A 678 19.95 10.15 -30.08
N ALA A 679 19.78 10.20 -28.75
CA ALA A 679 20.62 9.42 -27.83
C ALA A 679 19.91 8.85 -26.58
N SER A 680 18.63 8.47 -26.65
CA SER A 680 17.92 7.86 -25.51
C SER A 680 16.90 6.80 -25.94
N SER A 681 17.39 5.64 -26.36
CA SER A 681 16.62 4.40 -26.47
C SER A 681 16.99 3.46 -25.32
N SER A 682 16.35 3.66 -24.17
CA SER A 682 16.20 2.62 -23.14
C SER A 682 14.84 2.83 -22.50
N ALA A 683 13.85 2.16 -23.07
CA ALA A 683 12.45 2.27 -22.75
C ALA A 683 12.13 1.62 -21.40
N THR A 684 11.60 2.40 -20.46
CA THR A 684 10.72 1.89 -19.40
C THR A 684 9.37 1.60 -20.03
N THR A 685 9.07 0.34 -20.33
CA THR A 685 7.86 0.00 -21.07
C THR A 685 6.67 -0.24 -20.14
N GLN A 686 5.79 0.75 -20.04
CA GLN A 686 4.38 0.55 -19.71
C GLN A 686 3.74 -0.36 -20.79
N LEU A 687 2.82 -1.27 -20.41
CA LEU A 687 2.08 -2.05 -21.41
C LEU A 687 1.33 -1.09 -22.35
N SER A 688 1.42 -1.32 -23.64
CA SER A 688 0.85 -0.44 -24.68
C SER A 688 0.15 -1.26 -25.75
N SER A 689 -0.97 -0.77 -26.25
CA SER A 689 -1.65 -1.39 -27.41
C SER A 689 -0.84 -1.31 -28.70
N THR A 690 0.18 -0.44 -28.75
CA THR A 690 1.07 -0.24 -29.90
C THR A 690 2.49 -0.75 -29.65
N PHE A 691 2.71 -1.56 -28.60
CA PHE A 691 4.06 -2.00 -28.20
C PHE A 691 4.88 -2.62 -29.35
N TYR A 692 4.25 -3.44 -30.20
CA TYR A 692 4.90 -4.05 -31.37
C TYR A 692 4.72 -3.26 -32.68
N ALA A 693 4.08 -2.08 -32.66
CA ALA A 693 3.72 -1.35 -33.89
C ALA A 693 4.92 -0.98 -34.77
N THR A 694 6.11 -0.85 -34.17
CA THR A 694 7.36 -0.59 -34.90
C THR A 694 8.25 -1.84 -35.00
N SER A 695 8.35 -2.62 -33.92
CA SER A 695 9.28 -3.77 -33.84
C SER A 695 8.74 -5.03 -34.52
N CYS A 696 7.43 -5.23 -34.56
CA CYS A 696 6.78 -6.29 -35.32
C CYS A 696 5.37 -5.88 -35.78
N PRO A 697 5.25 -5.02 -36.81
CA PRO A 697 3.98 -4.43 -37.22
C PRO A 697 2.90 -5.44 -37.62
N ASN A 698 3.30 -6.64 -38.05
CA ASN A 698 2.40 -7.71 -38.48
C ASN A 698 2.12 -8.75 -37.38
N ALA A 699 2.58 -8.55 -36.14
CA ALA A 699 2.40 -9.52 -35.06
C ALA A 699 0.90 -9.84 -34.83
N THR A 700 0.08 -8.83 -34.59
CA THR A 700 -1.33 -9.02 -34.23
C THR A 700 -2.16 -9.57 -35.38
N SER A 701 -1.89 -9.18 -36.64
CA SER A 701 -2.58 -9.72 -37.81
C SER A 701 -2.18 -11.18 -38.11
N THR A 702 -0.93 -11.54 -37.84
CA THR A 702 -0.45 -12.93 -37.96
C THR A 702 -1.10 -13.83 -36.91
N ILE A 703 -1.11 -13.39 -35.64
CA ILE A 703 -1.79 -14.12 -34.55
C ILE A 703 -3.28 -14.28 -34.88
N GLN A 704 -3.95 -13.19 -35.28
CA GLN A 704 -5.37 -13.22 -35.64
C GLN A 704 -5.66 -14.22 -36.78
N SER A 705 -4.84 -14.22 -37.84
CA SER A 705 -5.02 -15.12 -38.98
C SER A 705 -4.89 -16.59 -38.58
N ALA A 706 -3.89 -16.90 -37.75
CA ALA A 706 -3.66 -18.26 -37.25
C ALA A 706 -4.76 -18.71 -36.28
N VAL A 707 -5.26 -17.83 -35.42
CA VAL A 707 -6.40 -18.11 -34.53
C VAL A 707 -7.67 -18.35 -35.35
N ASN A 708 -7.95 -17.51 -36.35
CA ASN A 708 -9.10 -17.70 -37.25
C ASN A 708 -9.03 -19.05 -37.98
N ALA A 709 -7.85 -19.44 -38.46
CA ALA A 709 -7.66 -20.74 -39.10
C ALA A 709 -7.91 -21.90 -38.11
N ALA A 710 -7.40 -21.79 -36.88
CA ALA A 710 -7.59 -22.81 -35.84
C ALA A 710 -9.06 -22.92 -35.41
N VAL A 711 -9.76 -21.80 -35.26
CA VAL A 711 -11.21 -21.76 -34.95
C VAL A 711 -12.06 -22.26 -36.12
N ALA A 712 -11.68 -21.97 -37.36
CA ALA A 712 -12.39 -22.48 -38.55
C ALA A 712 -12.23 -24.00 -38.69
N GLN A 713 -11.09 -24.55 -38.29
CA GLN A 713 -10.86 -26.00 -38.26
C GLN A 713 -11.65 -26.67 -37.12
N GLU A 714 -11.69 -26.04 -35.95
CA GLU A 714 -12.43 -26.52 -34.80
C GLU A 714 -12.90 -25.34 -33.94
N ALA A 715 -14.20 -25.03 -33.96
CA ALA A 715 -14.75 -23.87 -33.24
C ALA A 715 -14.40 -23.88 -31.74
N ARG A 716 -14.36 -25.06 -31.11
CA ARG A 716 -13.97 -25.26 -29.70
C ARG A 716 -12.53 -24.84 -29.40
N MET A 717 -11.67 -24.70 -30.40
CA MET A 717 -10.32 -24.19 -30.20
C MET A 717 -10.34 -22.76 -29.65
N GLY A 718 -11.33 -21.94 -30.04
CA GLY A 718 -11.46 -20.59 -29.50
C GLY A 718 -11.69 -20.57 -27.98
N ALA A 719 -12.58 -21.43 -27.48
CA ALA A 719 -12.77 -21.58 -26.03
C ALA A 719 -11.53 -22.17 -25.33
N SER A 720 -10.77 -23.02 -26.03
CA SER A 720 -9.55 -23.61 -25.50
C SER A 720 -8.44 -22.58 -25.30
N LEU A 721 -8.24 -21.68 -26.29
CA LEU A 721 -7.26 -20.59 -26.23
C LEU A 721 -7.65 -19.52 -25.21
N LEU A 722 -8.94 -19.19 -25.11
CA LEU A 722 -9.46 -18.29 -24.08
C LEU A 722 -9.24 -18.86 -22.67
N ARG A 723 -9.54 -20.15 -22.46
CA ARG A 723 -9.28 -20.84 -21.19
C ARG A 723 -7.78 -20.92 -20.88
N LEU A 724 -6.93 -21.16 -21.88
CA LEU A 724 -5.49 -21.20 -21.70
C LEU A 724 -4.96 -19.85 -21.20
N HIS A 725 -5.44 -18.73 -21.77
CA HIS A 725 -5.12 -17.40 -21.26
C HIS A 725 -5.67 -17.15 -19.86
N PHE A 726 -6.91 -17.58 -19.55
CA PHE A 726 -7.47 -17.43 -18.20
C PHE A 726 -6.65 -18.17 -17.15
N HIS A 727 -6.21 -19.39 -17.46
CA HIS A 727 -5.40 -20.21 -16.55
C HIS A 727 -3.94 -19.70 -16.42
N ASP A 728 -3.40 -19.07 -17.47
CA ASP A 728 -2.11 -18.36 -17.41
C ASP A 728 -2.24 -17.07 -16.60
N CYS A 729 -3.40 -16.41 -16.63
CA CYS A 729 -3.61 -15.08 -16.04
C CYS A 729 -3.73 -15.05 -14.50
N PHE A 730 -3.16 -16.07 -13.85
CA PHE A 730 -2.86 -16.07 -12.43
C PHE A 730 -1.43 -15.55 -12.16
N GLY A 731 -0.58 -15.49 -13.20
CA GLY A 731 0.64 -14.68 -13.35
C GLY A 731 0.75 -13.88 -14.67
N CYS A 732 -0.11 -14.16 -15.66
CA CYS A 732 -0.08 -13.77 -17.10
C CYS A 732 1.31 -13.54 -17.71
N ASP A 733 2.20 -14.49 -17.52
CA ASP A 733 3.59 -14.47 -17.98
C ASP A 733 3.93 -15.70 -18.83
N ALA A 734 2.93 -16.40 -19.37
CA ALA A 734 3.12 -17.63 -20.14
C ALA A 734 3.81 -18.77 -19.38
N SER A 735 3.89 -18.73 -18.05
CA SER A 735 4.43 -19.81 -17.23
C SER A 735 3.68 -21.13 -17.44
N VAL A 736 2.37 -21.08 -17.76
CA VAL A 736 1.56 -22.26 -18.08
C VAL A 736 2.03 -22.99 -19.35
N LEU A 737 2.74 -22.30 -20.25
CA LEU A 737 3.25 -22.90 -21.49
C LEU A 737 4.55 -23.68 -21.28
N LEU A 738 5.21 -23.54 -20.13
CA LEU A 738 6.43 -24.27 -19.80
C LEU A 738 6.12 -25.75 -19.55
N ASN A 739 6.73 -26.61 -20.37
CA ASN A 739 6.56 -28.07 -20.28
C ASN A 739 7.60 -28.67 -19.32
N ASP A 740 7.26 -28.69 -18.03
CA ASP A 740 8.04 -29.31 -16.98
C ASP A 740 7.28 -30.47 -16.32
N THR A 741 8.02 -31.38 -15.67
CA THR A 741 7.43 -32.59 -15.09
C THR A 741 6.62 -32.33 -13.81
N SER A 742 6.61 -31.10 -13.29
CA SER A 742 5.97 -30.74 -12.02
C SER A 742 5.43 -29.31 -11.97
N GLY A 743 5.24 -28.64 -13.10
CA GLY A 743 4.69 -27.29 -13.15
C GLY A 743 3.24 -27.27 -13.57
N GLU A 744 2.78 -26.09 -13.98
CA GLU A 744 1.35 -25.75 -14.05
C GLU A 744 0.56 -26.63 -15.01
N GLN A 745 1.15 -27.13 -16.10
CA GLN A 745 0.46 -28.06 -17.02
C GLN A 745 0.07 -29.37 -16.34
N SER A 746 0.90 -29.83 -15.41
CA SER A 746 0.75 -31.09 -14.69
C SER A 746 -0.06 -30.97 -13.40
N SER A 747 -0.37 -29.73 -12.97
CA SER A 747 -1.18 -29.48 -11.78
C SER A 747 -2.62 -30.00 -11.95
N PRO A 748 -3.28 -30.50 -10.88
CA PRO A 748 -4.60 -31.13 -10.98
C PRO A 748 -5.68 -30.33 -11.73
N PRO A 749 -5.79 -28.99 -11.62
CA PRO A 749 -6.78 -28.20 -12.38
C PRO A 749 -6.55 -28.19 -13.90
N ASN A 750 -5.30 -28.39 -14.33
CA ASN A 750 -4.86 -28.27 -15.72
C ASN A 750 -4.56 -29.61 -16.38
N ALA A 751 -4.19 -30.62 -15.58
CA ALA A 751 -3.74 -31.93 -16.03
C ALA A 751 -4.79 -32.62 -16.92
N GLY A 752 -4.47 -32.70 -18.21
CA GLY A 752 -5.34 -33.30 -19.22
C GLY A 752 -6.62 -32.51 -19.52
N SER A 753 -6.78 -31.28 -19.00
CA SER A 753 -7.94 -30.41 -19.20
C SER A 753 -7.62 -29.23 -20.13
N LEU A 754 -6.44 -28.61 -20.01
CA LEU A 754 -5.97 -27.55 -20.90
C LEU A 754 -5.53 -28.10 -22.26
N ARG A 755 -5.78 -27.33 -23.31
CA ARG A 755 -5.35 -27.62 -24.70
C ARG A 755 -5.15 -26.33 -25.47
N GLY A 756 -4.53 -26.43 -26.65
CA GLY A 756 -4.19 -25.28 -27.48
C GLY A 756 -2.70 -24.94 -27.46
N PHE A 757 -1.88 -25.64 -26.67
CA PHE A 757 -0.42 -25.48 -26.63
C PHE A 757 0.21 -25.54 -28.03
N SER A 758 -0.13 -26.55 -28.84
CA SER A 758 0.41 -26.68 -30.21
C SER A 758 -0.05 -25.57 -31.16
N VAL A 759 -1.22 -24.98 -30.91
CA VAL A 759 -1.71 -23.82 -31.68
C VAL A 759 -0.90 -22.58 -31.30
N ILE A 760 -0.63 -22.37 -30.01
CA ILE A 760 0.24 -21.28 -29.53
C ILE A 760 1.67 -21.46 -30.04
N ASP A 761 2.23 -22.67 -30.01
CA ASP A 761 3.55 -22.96 -30.59
C ASP A 761 3.59 -22.68 -32.09
N GLY A 762 2.52 -23.04 -32.82
CA GLY A 762 2.37 -22.74 -34.24
C GLY A 762 2.27 -21.25 -34.52
N ILE A 763 1.51 -20.50 -33.71
CA ILE A 763 1.42 -19.03 -33.78
C ILE A 763 2.80 -18.42 -33.49
N LYS A 764 3.47 -18.89 -32.44
CA LYS A 764 4.81 -18.44 -32.07
C LYS A 764 5.78 -18.68 -33.22
N ALA A 765 5.79 -19.85 -33.85
CA ALA A 765 6.64 -20.13 -35.00
C ALA A 765 6.37 -19.18 -36.19
N GLN A 766 5.11 -18.87 -36.47
CA GLN A 766 4.74 -17.91 -37.53
C GLN A 766 5.20 -16.48 -37.19
N VAL A 767 5.02 -16.05 -35.94
CA VAL A 767 5.47 -14.74 -35.46
C VAL A 767 6.99 -14.65 -35.44
N GLU A 768 7.69 -15.70 -35.03
CA GLU A 768 9.16 -15.77 -35.05
C GLU A 768 9.73 -15.74 -36.48
N ALA A 769 9.01 -16.28 -37.47
CA ALA A 769 9.42 -16.21 -38.87
C ALA A 769 9.40 -14.79 -39.45
N ILE A 770 8.57 -13.89 -38.90
CA ILE A 770 8.45 -12.49 -39.34
C ILE A 770 9.21 -11.52 -38.44
N CYS A 771 9.32 -11.79 -37.14
CA CYS A 771 10.02 -10.96 -36.17
C CYS A 771 10.66 -11.82 -35.06
N PRO A 772 11.86 -12.37 -35.32
CA PRO A 772 12.56 -13.24 -34.39
C PRO A 772 12.74 -12.59 -33.01
N GLN A 773 12.51 -13.36 -31.96
CA GLN A 773 12.71 -13.04 -30.55
C GLN A 773 12.05 -11.73 -30.09
N THR A 774 11.01 -11.27 -30.79
CA THR A 774 10.44 -9.94 -30.57
C THR A 774 9.18 -9.99 -29.72
N VAL A 775 8.25 -10.91 -30.02
CA VAL A 775 6.92 -10.97 -29.39
C VAL A 775 6.88 -12.07 -28.33
N SER A 776 6.49 -11.75 -27.11
CA SER A 776 6.38 -12.73 -26.01
C SER A 776 5.24 -13.72 -26.21
N CYS A 777 5.40 -14.93 -25.68
CA CYS A 777 4.33 -15.93 -25.61
C CYS A 777 3.14 -15.44 -24.75
N ALA A 778 3.41 -14.66 -23.69
CA ALA A 778 2.38 -14.05 -22.85
C ALA A 778 1.48 -13.08 -23.63
N ASP A 779 2.06 -12.27 -24.52
CA ASP A 779 1.27 -11.40 -25.41
C ASP A 779 0.55 -12.19 -26.51
N ILE A 780 1.15 -13.27 -27.02
CA ILE A 780 0.49 -14.17 -27.97
C ILE A 780 -0.77 -14.79 -27.33
N LEU A 781 -0.71 -15.26 -26.08
CA LEU A 781 -1.87 -15.78 -25.35
C LEU A 781 -2.99 -14.73 -25.21
N ALA A 782 -2.65 -13.51 -24.82
CA ALA A 782 -3.62 -12.44 -24.62
C ALA A 782 -4.31 -12.01 -25.94
N VAL A 783 -3.54 -11.91 -27.02
CA VAL A 783 -4.06 -11.62 -28.37
C VAL A 783 -4.91 -12.78 -28.88
N ALA A 784 -4.46 -14.02 -28.69
CA ALA A 784 -5.19 -15.21 -29.11
C ALA A 784 -6.53 -15.39 -28.39
N ALA A 785 -6.61 -15.07 -27.10
CA ALA A 785 -7.86 -15.08 -26.35
C ALA A 785 -8.87 -14.07 -26.93
N ARG A 786 -8.41 -12.85 -27.26
CA ARG A 786 -9.24 -11.81 -27.87
C ARG A 786 -9.74 -12.19 -29.26
N ASP A 787 -8.86 -12.71 -30.11
CA ASP A 787 -9.24 -13.12 -31.47
C ASP A 787 -10.13 -14.38 -31.46
N SER A 788 -9.99 -15.25 -30.46
CA SER A 788 -10.85 -16.43 -30.28
C SER A 788 -12.30 -16.05 -30.00
N VAL A 789 -12.52 -15.03 -29.14
CA VAL A 789 -13.86 -14.52 -28.84
C VAL A 789 -14.46 -13.85 -30.08
N VAL A 790 -13.68 -13.04 -30.79
CA VAL A 790 -14.14 -12.36 -32.02
C VAL A 790 -14.51 -13.36 -33.11
N ALA A 791 -13.71 -14.40 -33.33
CA ALA A 791 -13.96 -15.43 -34.33
C ALA A 791 -15.26 -16.22 -34.08
N LEU A 792 -15.71 -16.29 -32.83
CA LEU A 792 -16.95 -16.96 -32.42
C LEU A 792 -18.12 -15.99 -32.25
N GLY A 793 -18.02 -14.77 -32.79
CA GLY A 793 -19.10 -13.77 -32.82
C GLY A 793 -19.18 -12.85 -31.60
N GLY A 794 -18.21 -12.92 -30.69
CA GLY A 794 -18.13 -12.10 -29.49
C GLY A 794 -17.47 -10.73 -29.69
N PRO A 795 -17.36 -9.94 -28.62
CA PRO A 795 -16.83 -8.59 -28.71
C PRO A 795 -15.29 -8.58 -28.83
N SER A 796 -14.77 -7.55 -29.47
CA SER A 796 -13.33 -7.26 -29.48
C SER A 796 -12.96 -6.28 -28.36
N TRP A 797 -11.71 -6.35 -27.88
CA TRP A 797 -11.15 -5.37 -26.96
C TRP A 797 -9.69 -5.05 -27.28
N THR A 798 -9.24 -3.89 -26.79
CA THR A 798 -7.84 -3.51 -26.84
C THR A 798 -7.03 -4.39 -25.90
N VAL A 799 -6.09 -5.15 -26.45
CA VAL A 799 -5.10 -5.90 -25.67
C VAL A 799 -3.90 -4.97 -25.45
N LEU A 800 -3.54 -4.73 -24.19
CA LEU A 800 -2.28 -4.05 -23.85
C LEU A 800 -1.16 -5.06 -23.98
N LEU A 801 -0.09 -4.70 -24.71
CA LEU A 801 1.02 -5.58 -25.09
C LEU A 801 2.31 -5.12 -24.42
N GLY A 802 3.31 -5.99 -24.37
CA GLY A 802 4.59 -5.79 -23.69
C GLY A 802 4.79 -6.68 -22.47
N ARG A 803 3.97 -7.73 -22.29
CA ARG A 803 4.20 -8.74 -21.24
C ARG A 803 5.47 -9.50 -21.54
N ARG A 804 6.13 -10.01 -20.49
CA ARG A 804 7.35 -10.82 -20.63
C ARG A 804 7.07 -12.25 -20.23
N ASP A 805 7.73 -13.17 -20.91
CA ASP A 805 7.63 -14.59 -20.62
C ASP A 805 8.37 -14.92 -19.32
N SER A 806 7.77 -15.76 -18.49
CA SER A 806 8.40 -16.33 -17.31
C SER A 806 9.49 -17.31 -17.69
N ALA A 807 10.52 -17.37 -16.84
CA ALA A 807 11.58 -18.37 -16.93
C ALA A 807 11.30 -19.62 -16.08
N ALA A 808 10.21 -19.65 -15.32
CA ALA A 808 9.84 -20.75 -14.42
C ALA A 808 8.32 -20.95 -14.35
N SER A 809 7.88 -22.16 -14.03
CA SER A 809 6.48 -22.45 -13.74
C SER A 809 6.19 -22.28 -12.25
N PHE A 810 4.93 -21.99 -11.93
CA PHE A 810 4.46 -21.79 -10.57
C PHE A 810 3.24 -22.69 -10.29
N PRO A 811 3.42 -24.00 -10.05
CA PRO A 811 2.32 -24.94 -9.89
C PRO A 811 1.35 -24.59 -8.76
N ASN A 812 1.82 -23.84 -7.74
CA ASN A 812 0.97 -23.35 -6.65
C ASN A 812 -0.04 -22.28 -7.10
N GLU A 813 0.19 -21.56 -8.21
CA GLU A 813 -0.80 -20.60 -8.73
C GLU A 813 -2.10 -21.28 -9.18
N THR A 814 -2.03 -22.58 -9.48
CA THR A 814 -3.23 -23.35 -9.83
C THR A 814 -4.17 -23.59 -8.65
N THR A 815 -3.74 -23.39 -7.39
CA THR A 815 -4.64 -23.50 -6.22
C THR A 815 -5.63 -22.35 -6.12
N ASP A 816 -5.37 -21.25 -6.83
CA ASP A 816 -6.24 -20.07 -6.88
C ASP A 816 -7.36 -20.21 -7.93
N LEU A 817 -7.32 -21.25 -8.77
CA LEU A 817 -8.32 -21.48 -9.82
C LEU A 817 -9.64 -21.95 -9.20
N PRO A 818 -10.79 -21.33 -9.57
CA PRO A 818 -12.09 -21.79 -9.10
C PRO A 818 -12.39 -23.22 -9.56
N ALA A 819 -12.79 -24.09 -8.62
CA ALA A 819 -13.23 -25.44 -8.94
C ALA A 819 -14.62 -25.45 -9.58
N PRO A 820 -14.95 -26.41 -10.47
CA PRO A 820 -16.28 -26.52 -11.08
C PRO A 820 -17.41 -26.85 -10.09
N THR A 821 -17.04 -27.22 -8.85
CA THR A 821 -17.92 -27.50 -7.72
C THR A 821 -17.97 -26.37 -6.69
N SER A 822 -17.40 -25.20 -7.01
CA SER A 822 -17.38 -24.05 -6.09
C SER A 822 -18.78 -23.49 -5.90
N ASN A 823 -19.14 -23.13 -4.67
CA ASN A 823 -20.34 -22.34 -4.40
C ASN A 823 -20.13 -20.86 -4.75
N LEU A 824 -21.22 -20.07 -4.77
CA LEU A 824 -21.16 -18.65 -5.12
C LEU A 824 -20.16 -17.86 -4.28
N SER A 825 -20.10 -18.12 -2.96
CA SER A 825 -19.16 -17.42 -2.07
C SER A 825 -17.69 -17.71 -2.42
N SER A 826 -17.38 -18.96 -2.77
CA SER A 826 -16.03 -19.36 -3.20
C SER A 826 -15.65 -18.72 -4.53
N LEU A 827 -16.61 -18.60 -5.47
CA LEU A 827 -16.41 -17.92 -6.75
C LEU A 827 -16.15 -16.42 -6.57
N ILE A 828 -16.97 -15.75 -5.75
CA ILE A 828 -16.78 -14.33 -5.43
C ILE A 828 -15.41 -14.12 -4.79
N THR A 829 -15.00 -14.99 -3.86
CA THR A 829 -13.69 -14.92 -3.21
C THR A 829 -12.56 -15.08 -4.23
N ALA A 830 -12.61 -16.11 -5.07
CA ALA A 830 -11.57 -16.38 -6.07
C ALA A 830 -11.37 -15.22 -7.06
N PHE A 831 -12.46 -14.59 -7.51
CA PHE A 831 -12.39 -13.43 -8.40
C PHE A 831 -11.96 -12.15 -7.66
N SER A 832 -12.41 -11.94 -6.42
CA SER A 832 -12.00 -10.78 -5.62
C SER A 832 -10.50 -10.77 -5.30
N ASN A 833 -9.89 -11.96 -5.13
CA ASN A 833 -8.44 -12.11 -4.97
C ASN A 833 -7.65 -11.62 -6.19
N LYS A 834 -8.31 -11.47 -7.34
CA LYS A 834 -7.75 -10.94 -8.59
C LYS A 834 -8.26 -9.53 -8.90
N GLN A 835 -8.77 -8.82 -7.90
CA GLN A 835 -9.35 -7.48 -8.03
C GLN A 835 -10.53 -7.40 -9.01
N LEU A 836 -11.20 -8.53 -9.26
CA LEU A 836 -12.39 -8.62 -10.10
C LEU A 836 -13.63 -8.63 -9.21
N ASN A 837 -14.61 -7.79 -9.53
CA ASN A 837 -15.85 -7.69 -8.76
C ASN A 837 -16.88 -8.76 -9.18
N THR A 838 -18.05 -8.78 -8.54
CA THR A 838 -19.10 -9.77 -8.82
C THR A 838 -19.66 -9.66 -10.25
N THR A 839 -19.66 -8.47 -10.84
CA THR A 839 -20.04 -8.27 -12.25
C THR A 839 -18.99 -8.88 -13.17
N ASP A 840 -17.69 -8.73 -12.85
CA ASP A 840 -16.59 -9.33 -13.61
C ASP A 840 -16.61 -10.86 -13.52
N LEU A 841 -16.92 -11.43 -12.35
CA LEU A 841 -17.17 -12.86 -12.18
C LEU A 841 -18.28 -13.35 -13.12
N VAL A 842 -19.46 -12.73 -13.06
CA VAL A 842 -20.59 -13.15 -13.90
C VAL A 842 -20.28 -12.96 -15.38
N ALA A 843 -19.57 -11.89 -15.75
CA ALA A 843 -19.17 -11.61 -17.12
C ALA A 843 -18.16 -12.65 -17.63
N LEU A 844 -17.07 -12.90 -16.92
CA LEU A 844 -16.02 -13.85 -17.33
C LEU A 844 -16.50 -15.30 -17.34
N SER A 845 -17.39 -15.69 -16.42
CA SER A 845 -18.09 -16.99 -16.49
C SER A 845 -18.93 -17.11 -17.76
N GLY A 846 -19.37 -15.99 -18.35
CA GLY A 846 -19.99 -15.96 -19.67
C GLY A 846 -19.11 -16.50 -20.80
N ALA A 847 -17.79 -16.59 -20.63
CA ALA A 847 -16.90 -17.29 -21.57
C ALA A 847 -17.28 -18.77 -21.76
N HIS A 848 -17.98 -19.37 -20.81
CA HIS A 848 -18.49 -20.73 -20.91
C HIS A 848 -19.52 -20.90 -22.04
N THR A 849 -20.10 -19.83 -22.60
CA THR A 849 -21.01 -19.90 -23.76
C THR A 849 -20.44 -20.68 -24.96
N ILE A 850 -19.12 -20.63 -25.17
CA ILE A 850 -18.41 -21.33 -26.26
C ILE A 850 -17.69 -22.62 -25.81
N GLY A 851 -17.84 -23.01 -24.54
CA GLY A 851 -17.06 -24.06 -23.90
C GLY A 851 -17.77 -25.40 -23.76
N GLN A 852 -16.99 -26.44 -23.46
CA GLN A 852 -17.48 -27.78 -23.13
C GLN A 852 -16.72 -28.33 -21.93
N ALA A 853 -17.44 -29.01 -21.03
CA ALA A 853 -16.87 -29.65 -19.85
C ALA A 853 -16.90 -31.17 -19.99
N ARG A 854 -15.99 -31.85 -19.29
CA ARG A 854 -15.99 -33.32 -19.19
C ARG A 854 -16.91 -33.77 -18.06
N CYS A 855 -17.54 -34.93 -18.19
CA CYS A 855 -18.44 -35.46 -17.15
C CYS A 855 -17.76 -35.54 -15.78
N VAL A 856 -16.45 -35.81 -15.68
CA VAL A 856 -15.71 -35.77 -14.40
C VAL A 856 -15.81 -34.42 -13.66
N SER A 857 -16.07 -33.31 -14.36
CA SER A 857 -16.16 -31.98 -13.76
C SER A 857 -17.56 -31.64 -13.23
N PHE A 858 -18.61 -32.36 -13.65
CA PHE A 858 -20.00 -32.04 -13.28
C PHE A 858 -20.86 -33.24 -12.91
N ALA A 859 -20.34 -34.47 -12.91
CA ALA A 859 -21.10 -35.67 -12.54
C ALA A 859 -21.74 -35.53 -11.15
N GLY A 860 -21.00 -34.94 -10.19
CA GLY A 860 -21.55 -34.65 -8.86
C GLY A 860 -22.79 -33.75 -8.91
N HIS A 861 -22.81 -32.74 -9.78
CA HIS A 861 -23.93 -31.80 -9.92
C HIS A 861 -25.19 -32.49 -10.46
N ILE A 862 -25.06 -33.26 -11.55
CA ILE A 862 -26.23 -33.89 -12.19
C ILE A 862 -26.82 -35.09 -11.42
N TYR A 863 -26.10 -35.65 -10.44
CA TYR A 863 -26.57 -36.78 -9.64
C TYR A 863 -26.94 -36.40 -8.19
N ASN A 864 -26.27 -35.41 -7.60
CA ASN A 864 -26.37 -35.14 -6.17
C ASN A 864 -26.93 -33.74 -5.83
N ASP A 865 -27.11 -32.87 -6.81
CA ASP A 865 -27.59 -31.50 -6.59
C ASP A 865 -29.10 -31.39 -6.86
N THR A 866 -29.77 -30.57 -6.06
CA THR A 866 -31.17 -30.19 -6.25
C THR A 866 -31.32 -28.90 -7.06
N ASN A 867 -30.26 -28.11 -7.18
CA ASN A 867 -30.20 -26.88 -7.96
C ASN A 867 -29.88 -27.17 -9.43
N ILE A 868 -30.62 -28.09 -10.07
CA ILE A 868 -30.52 -28.36 -11.50
C ILE A 868 -31.89 -28.85 -12.02
N ASN A 869 -32.24 -28.45 -13.24
CA ASN A 869 -33.46 -28.91 -13.89
C ASN A 869 -33.41 -30.43 -14.05
N ALA A 870 -34.35 -31.14 -13.41
CA ALA A 870 -34.36 -32.60 -13.35
C ALA A 870 -34.38 -33.27 -14.74
N THR A 871 -35.10 -32.70 -15.71
CA THR A 871 -35.14 -33.22 -17.09
C THR A 871 -33.80 -33.03 -17.79
N PHE A 872 -33.16 -31.88 -17.58
CA PHE A 872 -31.82 -31.61 -18.12
C PHE A 872 -30.77 -32.54 -17.51
N ALA A 873 -30.76 -32.70 -16.19
CA ALA A 873 -29.88 -33.65 -15.50
C ALA A 873 -30.07 -35.07 -16.03
N ALA A 874 -31.31 -35.56 -16.14
CA ALA A 874 -31.62 -36.88 -16.70
C ALA A 874 -31.11 -37.05 -18.14
N SER A 875 -31.16 -36.00 -18.96
CA SER A 875 -30.65 -36.04 -20.33
C SER A 875 -29.12 -36.20 -20.39
N LEU A 876 -28.38 -35.65 -19.42
CA LEU A 876 -26.92 -35.75 -19.34
C LEU A 876 -26.46 -37.10 -18.77
N GLN A 877 -27.22 -37.66 -17.82
CA GLN A 877 -26.92 -38.96 -17.19
C GLN A 877 -26.85 -40.12 -18.20
N ALA A 878 -27.51 -40.00 -19.36
CA ALA A 878 -27.43 -40.98 -20.44
C ALA A 878 -25.99 -41.19 -20.97
N ASN A 879 -25.16 -40.13 -20.94
CA ASN A 879 -23.80 -40.14 -21.48
C ASN A 879 -22.72 -39.82 -20.43
N CYS A 880 -23.12 -39.50 -19.20
CA CYS A 880 -22.23 -39.18 -18.08
C CYS A 880 -22.53 -40.09 -16.87
N PRO A 881 -21.70 -41.10 -16.57
CA PRO A 881 -21.89 -41.96 -15.41
C PRO A 881 -21.63 -41.19 -14.10
N ALA A 882 -22.19 -41.65 -12.99
CA ALA A 882 -22.03 -41.02 -11.66
C ALA A 882 -20.57 -40.90 -11.20
N ALA A 883 -19.70 -41.85 -11.58
CA ALA A 883 -18.26 -41.78 -11.31
C ALA A 883 -17.52 -40.71 -12.15
N GLY A 884 -18.20 -40.10 -13.13
CA GLY A 884 -17.60 -39.26 -14.15
C GLY A 884 -16.84 -40.06 -15.21
N ASN A 885 -16.67 -39.47 -16.39
CA ASN A 885 -15.77 -39.94 -17.44
C ASN A 885 -15.33 -38.75 -18.32
N ASN A 886 -14.59 -39.01 -19.40
CA ASN A 886 -14.09 -37.97 -20.30
C ASN A 886 -15.08 -37.54 -21.40
N ASN A 887 -16.33 -38.01 -21.38
CA ASN A 887 -17.34 -37.54 -22.34
C ASN A 887 -17.62 -36.06 -22.13
N LEU A 888 -17.95 -35.38 -23.21
CA LEU A 888 -18.09 -33.92 -23.25
C LEU A 888 -19.56 -33.51 -23.32
N ALA A 889 -19.90 -32.47 -22.59
CA ALA A 889 -21.18 -31.78 -22.72
C ALA A 889 -20.94 -30.27 -22.89
N PRO A 890 -21.75 -29.58 -23.71
CA PRO A 890 -21.63 -28.14 -23.88
C PRO A 890 -22.11 -27.39 -22.64
N LEU A 891 -21.38 -26.33 -22.27
CA LEU A 891 -21.76 -25.42 -21.19
C LEU A 891 -22.92 -24.50 -21.62
N ASP A 892 -23.07 -24.28 -22.94
CA ASP A 892 -24.24 -23.67 -23.56
C ASP A 892 -25.05 -24.68 -24.36
N THR A 893 -26.26 -24.97 -23.92
CA THR A 893 -27.11 -25.99 -24.55
C THR A 893 -27.82 -25.50 -25.81
N GLN A 894 -27.81 -24.19 -26.08
CA GLN A 894 -28.55 -23.59 -27.20
C GLN A 894 -27.59 -23.26 -28.35
N THR A 895 -26.47 -22.62 -28.03
CA THR A 895 -25.53 -22.08 -29.03
C THR A 895 -24.07 -22.39 -28.66
N PRO A 896 -23.67 -23.68 -28.56
CA PRO A 896 -22.39 -24.15 -28.01
C PRO A 896 -21.12 -23.68 -28.73
N THR A 897 -21.25 -22.96 -29.84
CA THR A 897 -20.15 -22.43 -30.66
C THR A 897 -20.31 -20.94 -30.97
N SER A 898 -21.23 -20.25 -30.31
CA SER A 898 -21.45 -18.81 -30.50
C SER A 898 -21.22 -18.09 -29.18
N PHE A 899 -20.54 -16.95 -29.23
CA PHE A 899 -20.36 -16.11 -28.05
C PHE A 899 -21.57 -15.18 -27.88
N ASP A 900 -22.58 -15.62 -27.14
CA ASP A 900 -23.84 -14.90 -26.97
C ASP A 900 -24.40 -14.97 -25.53
N THR A 901 -25.67 -14.60 -25.34
CA THR A 901 -26.32 -14.52 -24.02
C THR A 901 -27.08 -15.79 -23.63
N ALA A 902 -27.06 -16.84 -24.46
CA ALA A 902 -27.83 -18.06 -24.21
C ALA A 902 -27.33 -18.82 -22.97
N TYR A 903 -26.04 -18.70 -22.63
CA TYR A 903 -25.46 -19.16 -21.36
C TYR A 903 -26.28 -18.68 -20.15
N TYR A 904 -26.55 -17.38 -20.04
CA TYR A 904 -27.33 -16.82 -18.92
C TYR A 904 -28.80 -17.25 -18.96
N SER A 905 -29.36 -17.44 -20.16
CA SER A 905 -30.70 -18.01 -20.31
C SER A 905 -30.78 -19.46 -19.82
N ASN A 906 -29.70 -20.24 -20.00
CA ASN A 906 -29.60 -21.59 -19.45
C ASN A 906 -29.55 -21.55 -17.92
N LEU A 907 -28.78 -20.64 -17.31
CA LEU A 907 -28.73 -20.50 -15.84
C LEU A 907 -30.10 -20.18 -15.23
N MET A 908 -30.85 -19.26 -15.84
CA MET A 908 -32.22 -18.92 -15.41
C MET A 908 -33.21 -20.10 -15.54
N ALA A 909 -32.96 -21.01 -16.49
CA ALA A 909 -33.73 -22.23 -16.67
C ALA A 909 -33.25 -23.40 -15.80
N GLN A 910 -32.32 -23.17 -14.86
CA GLN A 910 -31.63 -24.17 -14.05
C GLN A 910 -30.89 -25.22 -14.91
N LYS A 911 -30.29 -24.80 -16.02
CA LYS A 911 -29.54 -25.64 -16.97
C LYS A 911 -28.03 -25.31 -17.00
N GLY A 912 -27.49 -24.71 -15.94
CA GLY A 912 -26.06 -24.58 -15.74
C GLY A 912 -25.41 -25.96 -15.62
N LEU A 913 -24.40 -26.23 -16.43
CA LEU A 913 -23.77 -27.56 -16.48
C LEU A 913 -22.80 -27.79 -15.33
N LEU A 914 -22.03 -26.77 -14.93
CA LEU A 914 -21.16 -26.83 -13.74
C LEU A 914 -21.96 -26.35 -12.53
N HIS A 915 -21.71 -26.95 -11.37
CA HIS A 915 -22.31 -26.45 -10.13
C HIS A 915 -21.91 -24.99 -9.89
N SER A 916 -20.63 -24.64 -10.12
CA SER A 916 -20.15 -23.26 -10.04
C SER A 916 -20.94 -22.27 -10.90
N ASP A 917 -21.39 -22.70 -12.06
CA ASP A 917 -22.10 -21.83 -12.99
C ASP A 917 -23.55 -21.65 -12.55
N GLN A 918 -24.20 -22.73 -12.14
CA GLN A 918 -25.57 -22.69 -11.68
C GLN A 918 -25.74 -21.91 -10.37
N GLU A 919 -24.69 -21.83 -9.56
CA GLU A 919 -24.62 -20.99 -8.36
C GLU A 919 -24.63 -19.48 -8.67
N LEU A 920 -24.35 -19.06 -9.91
CA LEU A 920 -24.49 -17.66 -10.31
C LEU A 920 -25.97 -17.21 -10.39
N PHE A 921 -26.91 -18.16 -10.47
CA PHE A 921 -28.36 -17.90 -10.46
C PHE A 921 -29.07 -18.89 -9.53
N ASN A 922 -29.04 -18.59 -8.23
CA ASN A 922 -29.58 -19.45 -7.17
C ASN A 922 -30.16 -18.63 -5.99
N GLY A 923 -30.87 -17.54 -6.28
CA GLY A 923 -31.43 -16.65 -5.25
C GLY A 923 -30.37 -15.76 -4.59
N GLY A 924 -29.26 -15.51 -5.27
CA GLY A 924 -28.07 -14.84 -4.74
C GLY A 924 -27.89 -13.41 -5.23
N THR A 925 -26.75 -12.80 -4.87
CA THR A 925 -26.40 -11.41 -5.24
C THR A 925 -26.12 -11.22 -6.74
N THR A 926 -25.88 -12.30 -7.47
CA THR A 926 -25.54 -12.29 -8.91
C THR A 926 -26.76 -12.42 -9.82
N ASP A 927 -27.93 -12.80 -9.29
CA ASP A 927 -29.14 -13.08 -10.06
C ASP A 927 -29.58 -11.89 -10.95
N SER A 928 -29.47 -10.67 -10.42
CA SER A 928 -29.81 -9.44 -11.16
C SER A 928 -28.88 -9.20 -12.36
N THR A 929 -27.60 -9.54 -12.21
CA THR A 929 -26.59 -9.40 -13.26
C THR A 929 -26.79 -10.48 -14.33
N VAL A 930 -27.05 -11.72 -13.93
CA VAL A 930 -27.41 -12.82 -14.85
C VAL A 930 -28.67 -12.48 -15.64
N THR A 931 -29.71 -11.95 -14.99
CA THR A 931 -30.95 -11.51 -15.67
C THR A 931 -30.68 -10.38 -16.66
N SER A 932 -29.84 -9.42 -16.29
CA SER A 932 -29.44 -8.31 -17.17
C SER A 932 -28.68 -8.82 -18.39
N PHE A 933 -27.72 -9.72 -18.22
CA PHE A 933 -26.92 -10.26 -19.32
C PHE A 933 -27.73 -11.21 -20.21
N ALA A 934 -28.65 -11.99 -19.66
CA ALA A 934 -29.56 -12.81 -20.46
C ALA A 934 -30.43 -11.98 -21.42
N SER A 935 -30.86 -10.80 -20.97
CA SER A 935 -31.75 -9.90 -21.74
C SER A 935 -31.02 -8.87 -22.60
N SER A 936 -29.71 -8.68 -22.41
CA SER A 936 -28.94 -7.64 -23.09
C SER A 936 -27.54 -8.11 -23.49
N SER A 937 -27.39 -8.43 -24.78
CA SER A 937 -26.09 -8.71 -25.39
C SER A 937 -25.11 -7.53 -25.23
N SER A 938 -25.59 -6.28 -25.30
CA SER A 938 -24.75 -5.10 -25.09
C SER A 938 -24.22 -5.01 -23.65
N ALA A 939 -25.04 -5.32 -22.64
CA ALA A 939 -24.62 -5.31 -21.24
C ALA A 939 -23.57 -6.39 -20.98
N PHE A 940 -23.81 -7.61 -21.46
CA PHE A 940 -22.87 -8.71 -21.34
C PHE A 940 -21.53 -8.40 -22.03
N THR A 941 -21.56 -7.99 -23.30
CA THR A 941 -20.34 -7.74 -24.08
C THR A 941 -19.53 -6.56 -23.53
N THR A 942 -20.20 -5.51 -23.04
CA THR A 942 -19.54 -4.38 -22.38
C THR A 942 -18.84 -4.84 -21.09
N ALA A 943 -19.54 -5.58 -20.23
CA ALA A 943 -18.96 -6.10 -19.00
C ALA A 943 -17.82 -7.10 -19.26
N PHE A 944 -17.97 -7.98 -20.25
CA PHE A 944 -16.96 -8.96 -20.62
C PHE A 944 -15.67 -8.29 -21.10
N THR A 945 -15.77 -7.28 -21.98
CA THR A 945 -14.58 -6.55 -22.46
C THR A 945 -13.91 -5.73 -21.35
N ALA A 946 -14.68 -5.19 -20.40
CA ALA A 946 -14.13 -4.52 -19.23
C ALA A 946 -13.39 -5.52 -18.32
N ALA A 947 -13.98 -6.68 -18.04
CA ALA A 947 -13.39 -7.71 -17.21
C ALA A 947 -12.12 -8.31 -17.83
N MET A 948 -12.08 -8.55 -19.15
CA MET A 948 -10.87 -9.00 -19.86
C MET A 948 -9.74 -7.96 -19.79
N ARG A 949 -10.06 -6.65 -19.82
CA ARG A 949 -9.07 -5.58 -19.63
C ARG A 949 -8.59 -5.50 -18.17
N ALA A 950 -9.49 -5.73 -17.21
CA ALA A 950 -9.17 -5.76 -15.79
C ALA A 950 -8.22 -6.92 -15.47
N MET A 951 -8.51 -8.13 -15.96
CA MET A 951 -7.60 -9.29 -15.89
C MET A 951 -6.22 -8.98 -16.46
N ALA A 952 -6.16 -8.33 -17.63
CA ALA A 952 -4.91 -7.91 -18.26
C ALA A 952 -4.15 -6.81 -17.49
N SER A 953 -4.85 -6.05 -16.65
CA SER A 953 -4.31 -4.94 -15.86
C SER A 953 -3.92 -5.35 -14.43
N CYS A 954 -4.27 -6.57 -14.01
CA CYS A 954 -3.88 -7.12 -12.71
C CYS A 954 -2.35 -7.31 -12.60
N LEU A 955 -1.64 -7.39 -13.74
CA LEU A 955 -0.17 -7.30 -13.85
C LEU A 955 0.41 -5.88 -13.79
N ILE A 956 -0.44 -4.87 -13.96
CA ILE A 956 -0.03 -3.47 -14.07
C ILE A 956 -0.09 -2.76 -12.70
N ALA A 957 -0.68 -3.39 -11.68
CA ALA A 957 -0.66 -2.91 -10.30
C ALA A 957 0.76 -2.86 -9.68
N LEU A 958 1.76 -3.43 -10.34
CA LEU A 958 3.18 -3.28 -10.01
C LEU A 958 3.92 -2.20 -10.81
N LEU A 959 3.28 -1.52 -11.78
CA LEU A 959 3.96 -0.56 -12.68
C LEU A 959 3.18 0.73 -13.07
N VAL A 960 1.92 0.95 -12.66
CA VAL A 960 1.16 2.18 -13.05
C VAL A 960 0.85 3.17 -11.91
N ALA A 961 1.49 3.02 -10.75
CA ALA A 961 1.56 4.15 -9.80
C ALA A 961 2.56 5.27 -10.23
N ALA A 962 3.08 5.23 -11.48
CA ALA A 962 4.08 6.18 -11.99
C ALA A 962 3.75 6.79 -13.37
N ALA A 963 2.50 6.76 -13.84
CA ALA A 963 2.12 7.41 -15.11
C ALA A 963 0.71 8.00 -15.09
N LEU A 964 0.45 8.94 -14.17
CA LEU A 964 -0.65 9.90 -14.31
C LEU A 964 -0.15 11.31 -13.98
N SER A 965 0.59 11.89 -14.93
CA SER A 965 0.46 13.31 -15.29
C SER A 965 1.31 13.65 -16.54
N SER A 966 1.07 12.93 -17.64
CA SER A 966 1.06 13.51 -19.00
C SER A 966 1.01 12.40 -20.06
N ALA A 967 -0.19 11.99 -20.44
CA ALA A 967 -0.45 11.57 -21.81
C ALA A 967 -1.88 11.98 -22.12
N ALA A 968 -1.99 13.06 -22.87
CA ALA A 968 -3.21 13.39 -23.58
C ALA A 968 -3.60 12.16 -24.42
N THR A 969 -4.71 11.52 -24.09
CA THR A 969 -5.46 10.80 -25.11
C THR A 969 -6.00 11.89 -26.04
N ALA A 970 -5.32 12.10 -27.17
CA ALA A 970 -5.94 12.77 -28.30
C ALA A 970 -7.05 11.84 -28.82
N GLN A 971 -8.23 11.95 -28.23
CA GLN A 971 -9.46 11.69 -28.97
C GLN A 971 -9.69 12.91 -29.86
N LEU A 972 -10.13 12.65 -31.11
CA LEU A 972 -10.62 13.70 -31.99
C LEU A 972 -11.75 14.43 -31.24
N SER A 973 -11.53 15.70 -30.89
CA SER A 973 -12.53 16.56 -30.26
C SER A 973 -13.04 17.58 -31.28
N SER A 974 -14.36 17.81 -31.32
CA SER A 974 -14.96 18.88 -32.13
C SER A 974 -14.52 20.29 -31.71
N THR A 975 -13.92 20.41 -30.52
CA THR A 975 -13.41 21.66 -29.94
C THR A 975 -11.89 21.78 -29.95
N PHE A 976 -11.19 20.86 -30.64
CA PHE A 976 -9.72 20.75 -30.62
C PHE A 976 -9.01 22.06 -31.02
N TYR A 977 -9.60 22.84 -31.93
CA TYR A 977 -9.03 24.12 -32.38
C TYR A 977 -9.56 25.34 -31.62
N ASP A 978 -10.46 25.19 -30.66
CA ASP A 978 -11.15 26.33 -30.03
C ASP A 978 -10.18 27.25 -29.26
N THR A 979 -9.04 26.72 -28.82
CA THR A 979 -8.02 27.48 -28.09
C THR A 979 -6.85 27.90 -28.97
N SER A 980 -6.44 27.06 -29.93
CA SER A 980 -5.28 27.30 -30.80
C SER A 980 -5.62 28.12 -32.05
N CYS A 981 -6.85 27.99 -32.56
CA CYS A 981 -7.39 28.73 -33.69
C CYS A 981 -8.92 28.90 -33.53
N PRO A 982 -9.40 29.78 -32.62
CA PRO A 982 -10.80 29.86 -32.17
C PRO A 982 -11.84 30.07 -33.28
N ASN A 983 -11.44 30.61 -34.43
CA ASN A 983 -12.32 30.85 -35.58
C ASN A 983 -12.21 29.78 -36.68
N ALA A 984 -11.42 28.71 -36.49
CA ALA A 984 -11.19 27.70 -37.52
C ALA A 984 -12.51 27.07 -37.98
N LEU A 985 -13.35 26.62 -37.04
CA LEU A 985 -14.59 25.94 -37.36
C LEU A 985 -15.60 26.88 -38.05
N SER A 986 -15.72 28.12 -37.59
CA SER A 986 -16.63 29.12 -38.18
C SER A 986 -16.16 29.59 -39.55
N THR A 987 -14.84 29.71 -39.75
CA THR A 987 -14.24 30.08 -41.05
C THR A 987 -14.38 28.97 -42.08
N ILE A 988 -14.10 27.72 -41.69
CA ILE A 988 -14.30 26.55 -42.56
C ILE A 988 -15.78 26.41 -42.91
N LYS A 989 -16.67 26.53 -41.92
CA LYS A 989 -18.12 26.49 -42.14
C LYS A 989 -18.57 27.59 -43.11
N SER A 990 -18.10 28.83 -42.93
CA SER A 990 -18.43 29.94 -43.84
C SER A 990 -17.90 29.70 -45.27
N GLY A 991 -16.72 29.10 -45.42
CA GLY A 991 -16.17 28.76 -46.74
C GLY A 991 -16.96 27.65 -47.43
N VAL A 992 -17.36 26.62 -46.68
CA VAL A 992 -18.23 25.55 -47.18
C VAL A 992 -19.61 26.10 -47.54
N ASP A 993 -20.22 26.90 -46.67
CA ASP A 993 -21.53 27.50 -46.92
C ASP A 993 -21.51 28.42 -48.14
N ALA A 994 -20.44 29.21 -48.34
CA ALA A 994 -20.25 30.04 -49.54
C ALA A 994 -20.08 29.18 -50.81
N ALA A 995 -19.28 28.11 -50.76
CA ALA A 995 -19.09 27.20 -51.88
C ALA A 995 -20.38 26.45 -52.26
N VAL A 996 -21.18 26.04 -51.26
CA VAL A 996 -22.48 25.38 -51.46
C VAL A 996 -23.52 26.37 -51.96
N ALA A 997 -23.51 27.62 -51.48
CA ALA A 997 -24.41 28.66 -51.98
C ALA A 997 -24.08 29.06 -53.44
N GLN A 998 -22.80 29.00 -53.83
CA GLN A 998 -22.35 29.28 -55.19
C GLN A 998 -22.62 28.10 -56.14
N GLU A 999 -22.47 26.86 -55.67
CA GLU A 999 -22.92 25.66 -56.38
C GLU A 999 -23.45 24.58 -55.40
N ALA A 1000 -24.76 24.35 -55.42
CA ALA A 1000 -25.44 23.45 -54.46
C ALA A 1000 -24.88 22.00 -54.44
N ARG A 1001 -24.27 21.55 -55.54
CA ARG A 1001 -23.66 20.21 -55.66
C ARG A 1001 -22.32 20.08 -54.92
N MET A 1002 -21.71 21.19 -54.50
CA MET A 1002 -20.45 21.17 -53.74
C MET A 1002 -20.58 20.47 -52.39
N GLY A 1003 -21.76 20.51 -51.75
CA GLY A 1003 -21.99 19.82 -50.48
C GLY A 1003 -21.79 18.31 -50.62
N ALA A 1004 -22.38 17.71 -51.66
CA ALA A 1004 -22.23 16.29 -51.97
C ALA A 1004 -20.79 15.95 -52.43
N SER A 1005 -20.15 16.84 -53.17
CA SER A 1005 -18.78 16.64 -53.69
C SER A 1005 -17.72 16.69 -52.57
N LEU A 1006 -17.87 17.60 -51.60
CA LEU A 1006 -17.00 17.70 -50.43
C LEU A 1006 -17.18 16.52 -49.47
N LEU A 1007 -18.42 16.06 -49.25
CA LEU A 1007 -18.68 14.82 -48.50
C LEU A 1007 -18.04 13.61 -49.19
N ARG A 1008 -18.16 13.52 -50.51
CA ARG A 1008 -17.56 12.43 -51.29
C ARG A 1008 -16.03 12.46 -51.22
N LEU A 1009 -15.41 13.64 -51.29
CA LEU A 1009 -13.96 13.79 -51.15
C LEU A 1009 -13.48 13.32 -49.77
N HIS A 1010 -14.19 13.71 -48.69
CA HIS A 1010 -13.89 13.25 -47.33
C HIS A 1010 -14.04 11.72 -47.19
N PHE A 1011 -15.06 11.14 -47.81
CA PHE A 1011 -15.23 9.68 -47.84
C PHE A 1011 -14.11 8.95 -48.61
N HIS A 1012 -13.58 9.53 -49.70
CA HIS A 1012 -12.50 8.93 -50.48
C HIS A 1012 -11.14 9.01 -49.78
N ASP A 1013 -10.87 10.06 -48.99
CA ASP A 1013 -9.63 10.23 -48.23
C ASP A 1013 -9.48 9.19 -47.10
N CYS A 1014 -10.59 8.83 -46.45
CA CYS A 1014 -10.60 7.87 -45.34
C CYS A 1014 -10.53 6.38 -45.73
N PHE A 1015 -10.52 6.04 -47.04
CA PHE A 1015 -10.63 4.64 -47.51
C PHE A 1015 -9.55 4.16 -48.51
N VAL A 1016 -8.55 4.98 -48.86
CA VAL A 1016 -7.48 4.57 -49.78
C VAL A 1016 -6.11 4.61 -49.08
N GLN A 1017 -5.54 3.43 -48.76
CA GLN A 1017 -4.13 3.31 -48.37
C GLN A 1017 -3.24 3.32 -49.62
N ALA A 1018 -2.45 4.38 -49.82
CA ALA A 1018 -1.47 4.46 -50.89
C ALA A 1018 -0.28 3.52 -50.59
N SER A 1019 -0.18 2.43 -51.37
CA SER A 1019 1.03 1.60 -51.44
C SER A 1019 1.94 2.13 -52.56
N ALA A 1020 3.21 2.36 -52.27
CA ALA A 1020 4.20 2.80 -53.28
C ALA A 1020 4.50 1.66 -54.29
N PRO A 1021 4.58 1.94 -55.61
CA PRO A 1021 4.87 0.93 -56.61
C PRO A 1021 6.37 0.68 -56.79
N SER A 1022 6.74 -0.59 -56.82
CA SER A 1022 8.02 -1.11 -57.31
C SER A 1022 8.07 -1.05 -58.85
N TYR A 1023 9.08 -0.38 -59.42
CA TYR A 1023 9.38 -0.43 -60.85
C TYR A 1023 10.46 -1.49 -61.15
N PRO A 1024 10.28 -2.33 -62.18
CA PRO A 1024 11.33 -3.17 -62.72
C PRO A 1024 12.11 -2.47 -63.84
N ILE A 1025 13.34 -2.94 -63.99
CA ILE A 1025 14.35 -2.54 -64.98
C ILE A 1025 14.03 -3.11 -66.38
N THR A 1026 14.47 -2.35 -67.39
CA THR A 1026 14.93 -2.70 -68.78
C THR A 1026 14.05 -2.46 -70.01
N HIS A 1027 14.63 -1.61 -70.87
CA HIS A 1027 14.68 -1.53 -72.33
C HIS A 1027 13.73 -2.41 -73.17
N ALA A 1028 12.86 -1.76 -73.95
CA ALA A 1028 13.01 -1.50 -75.39
C ALA A 1028 11.80 -0.67 -75.87
#